data_AF-A0A4Y3PPQ7-F1
#
_entry.id   AF-A0A4Y3PPQ7-F1
#
_cell.length_a   1.000
_cell.length_b   1.000
_cell.length_c   1.000
_cell.angle_alpha   90.00
_cell.angle_beta   90.00
_cell.angle_gamma   90.00
#
_symmetry.space_group_name_H-M   'P 1'
#
loop_
_entity.id
_entity.type
_entity.pdbx_description
1 polymer ?
#
loop_
_entity_poly.entity_id
_entity_poly.type
_entity_poly.pdbx_seq_one_letter_code
_entity_poly.pdbx_strand_id
1 'polypeptide(L)'
;MVKLNRAMRLAVKRDTFFLPNPDGSVYFRNNVGTFRMEGEMIDQWVSQLVPIFNGEHTLAEITDDLPAEYQAQIHKIASLLLENGFAQDVSQRLPHELSPAVVEQFSAQIAFLDHLIGSGGHAFQTYRQQKPLVAGSGSFVPALIHALWESGCPHVHYAVTDASLVNKARLTELHAHVRQKDDEAKLTELTVREQSRACWEKTLAPVSAVLYGSDSGDRSEMELVYALCQERGIVFIPVFLLLQKGIAGPVMQPSSPVCLDSVVRRFHRVFLSGNAEDHPFTATSAALLANAAVMEWFKHVTGVVKAESAGKLFLLDLDTLTGSWRTAMPHPLVKSKPRFLPVDEQSFFAETTSPKDGLLAAFQSWTSPDVGIFHTWEEGELMQLPLSQCQVQAVDPVAVGPAELLPVRICPGYTHEEARKEAGLTGTEMYVSRLMSACGIQAAGIHLHDDAPSVPDSAGEIGFAIGAGESAAEAACRALEHYLQAVLAKEVREQPPAAALVQWTGQDEPCLFYARALALQKQGHKIAKGANLCGFPVYWVGTENGWYGSVGLHDTLALRKALQTALQNSQGVPDEQIAYAVKALEVALDEREQQVELPPFPESEETLWQQARDVLAKERLVPVLRNAAVETFLQEDLSRVIALALRAEEGHEHGDYDCGRRTAG
;
A
#
# COMPACT_ATOMS: atom_id res chain seq x y z
N MET A 1 -33.96 7.69 4.39
CA MET A 1 -34.94 8.43 3.56
C MET A 1 -34.52 9.88 3.47
N VAL A 2 -34.34 10.40 2.26
CA VAL A 2 -34.07 11.83 2.05
C VAL A 2 -35.37 12.59 2.35
N LYS A 3 -35.35 13.50 3.33
CA LYS A 3 -36.54 14.25 3.74
C LYS A 3 -36.85 15.33 2.68
N LEU A 4 -37.87 15.09 1.86
CA LEU A 4 -38.34 16.07 0.88
C LEU A 4 -38.81 17.37 1.57
N ASN A 5 -38.50 18.50 0.96
CA ASN A 5 -38.97 19.81 1.37
C ASN A 5 -39.72 20.47 0.20
N ARG A 6 -40.82 21.17 0.49
CA ARG A 6 -41.65 21.89 -0.49
C ARG A 6 -40.86 22.93 -1.31
N ALA A 7 -39.80 23.50 -0.74
CA ALA A 7 -38.94 24.45 -1.42
C ALA A 7 -37.92 23.81 -2.38
N MET A 8 -37.80 22.47 -2.42
CA MET A 8 -36.83 21.77 -3.28
C MET A 8 -37.13 22.00 -4.75
N ARG A 9 -36.08 22.12 -5.57
CA ARG A 9 -36.11 22.26 -7.01
C ARG A 9 -35.39 21.06 -7.59
N LEU A 10 -36.14 20.09 -8.11
CA LEU A 10 -35.56 18.86 -8.61
C LEU A 10 -35.06 19.02 -10.03
N ALA A 11 -33.80 18.63 -10.24
CA ALA A 11 -33.20 18.49 -11.56
C ALA A 11 -32.78 17.02 -11.76
N VAL A 12 -33.32 16.37 -12.78
CA VAL A 12 -32.85 15.05 -13.22
C VAL A 12 -31.43 15.19 -13.77
N LYS A 13 -30.54 14.28 -13.37
CA LYS A 13 -29.14 14.31 -13.81
C LYS A 13 -29.07 14.00 -15.32
N ARG A 14 -28.20 14.72 -16.03
CA ARG A 14 -28.10 14.65 -17.50
C ARG A 14 -27.71 13.27 -18.05
N ASP A 15 -27.06 12.44 -17.25
CA ASP A 15 -26.70 11.06 -17.59
C ASP A 15 -27.80 10.04 -17.26
N THR A 16 -28.99 10.50 -16.85
CA THR A 16 -30.14 9.64 -16.56
C THR A 16 -30.85 9.26 -17.84
N PHE A 17 -30.91 7.95 -18.08
CA PHE A 17 -31.74 7.32 -19.10
C PHE A 17 -32.86 6.53 -18.41
N PHE A 18 -34.06 6.61 -18.96
CA PHE A 18 -35.18 5.77 -18.53
C PHE A 18 -35.78 5.02 -19.72
N LEU A 19 -36.15 3.77 -19.50
CA LEU A 19 -36.68 2.85 -20.50
C LEU A 19 -37.96 2.20 -19.93
N PRO A 20 -39.14 2.48 -20.51
CA PRO A 20 -40.36 1.78 -20.13
C PRO A 20 -40.33 0.33 -20.62
N ASN A 21 -40.73 -0.59 -19.77
CA ASN A 21 -40.85 -2.02 -20.07
C ASN A 21 -42.28 -2.39 -20.49
N PRO A 22 -42.48 -3.50 -21.22
CA PRO A 22 -43.82 -3.95 -21.62
C PRO A 22 -44.76 -4.30 -20.46
N ASP A 23 -44.22 -4.58 -19.27
CA ASP A 23 -44.98 -4.85 -18.05
C ASP A 23 -45.43 -3.57 -17.32
N GLY A 24 -45.14 -2.38 -17.87
CA GLY A 24 -45.46 -1.08 -17.28
C GLY A 24 -44.41 -0.55 -16.30
N SER A 25 -43.39 -1.33 -15.95
CA SER A 25 -42.27 -0.87 -15.11
C SER A 25 -41.33 0.06 -15.88
N VAL A 26 -40.56 0.89 -15.17
CA VAL A 26 -39.54 1.76 -15.78
C VAL A 26 -38.16 1.43 -15.25
N TYR A 27 -37.24 1.14 -16.17
CA TYR A 27 -35.84 0.92 -15.86
C TYR A 27 -35.06 2.22 -15.97
N PHE A 28 -34.26 2.54 -14.96
CA PHE A 28 -33.39 3.71 -14.92
C PHE A 28 -31.92 3.30 -14.95
N ARG A 29 -31.10 4.06 -15.67
CA ARG A 29 -29.66 3.91 -15.73
C ARG A 29 -28.96 5.25 -15.77
N ASN A 30 -27.91 5.40 -14.97
CA ASN A 30 -26.96 6.52 -15.03
C ASN A 30 -25.54 6.01 -14.77
N ASN A 31 -24.56 6.89 -14.56
CA ASN A 31 -23.17 6.48 -14.27
C ASN A 31 -22.97 5.94 -12.84
N VAL A 32 -23.94 6.15 -11.94
CA VAL A 32 -23.89 5.69 -10.54
C VAL A 32 -24.45 4.28 -10.40
N GLY A 33 -25.43 3.91 -11.25
CA GLY A 33 -26.00 2.57 -11.23
C GLY A 33 -27.30 2.46 -12.00
N THR A 34 -28.10 1.47 -11.60
CA THR A 34 -29.38 1.14 -12.22
C THR A 34 -30.41 0.81 -11.16
N PHE A 35 -31.68 1.12 -11.41
CA PHE A 35 -32.78 0.66 -10.58
C PHE A 35 -34.07 0.58 -11.40
N ARG A 36 -35.07 -0.12 -10.86
CA ARG A 36 -36.38 -0.30 -11.50
C ARG A 36 -37.47 0.29 -10.62
N MET A 37 -38.39 1.03 -11.22
CA MET A 37 -39.63 1.45 -10.59
C MET A 37 -40.79 0.61 -11.11
N GLU A 38 -41.60 0.11 -10.18
CA GLU A 38 -42.80 -0.67 -10.45
C GLU A 38 -44.02 0.06 -9.86
N GLY A 39 -45.13 0.06 -10.58
CA GLY A 39 -46.36 0.70 -10.15
C GLY A 39 -47.34 0.86 -11.30
N GLU A 40 -48.60 1.12 -10.95
CA GLU A 40 -49.65 1.39 -11.92
C GLU A 40 -49.33 2.69 -12.68
N MET A 41 -49.27 2.61 -14.02
CA MET A 41 -49.01 3.74 -14.93
C MET A 41 -47.69 4.49 -14.66
N ILE A 42 -46.70 3.84 -14.04
CA ILE A 42 -45.45 4.51 -13.64
C ILE A 42 -44.64 5.00 -14.85
N ASP A 43 -44.76 4.34 -15.99
CA ASP A 43 -44.24 4.78 -17.29
C ASP A 43 -44.74 6.18 -17.68
N GLN A 44 -46.05 6.41 -17.57
CA GLN A 44 -46.66 7.70 -17.90
C GLN A 44 -46.26 8.77 -16.89
N TRP A 45 -46.24 8.43 -15.60
CA TRP A 45 -45.79 9.34 -14.54
C TRP A 45 -44.36 9.81 -14.79
N VAL A 46 -43.44 8.89 -15.07
CA VAL A 46 -42.03 9.23 -15.33
C VAL A 46 -41.89 10.06 -16.59
N SER A 47 -42.57 9.70 -17.68
CA SER A 47 -42.52 10.45 -18.94
C SER A 47 -43.02 11.89 -18.81
N GLN A 48 -43.95 12.17 -17.89
CA GLN A 48 -44.44 13.52 -17.63
C GLN A 48 -43.58 14.30 -16.63
N LEU A 49 -43.10 13.65 -15.56
CA LEU A 49 -42.37 14.31 -14.48
C LEU A 49 -40.91 14.59 -14.83
N VAL A 50 -40.22 13.71 -15.55
CA VAL A 50 -38.80 13.89 -15.88
C VAL A 50 -38.54 15.21 -16.62
N PRO A 51 -39.33 15.62 -17.63
CA PRO A 51 -39.17 16.93 -18.27
C PRO A 51 -39.42 18.13 -17.35
N ILE A 52 -40.30 17.99 -16.35
CA ILE A 52 -40.64 19.05 -15.38
C ILE A 52 -39.56 19.17 -14.29
N PHE A 53 -38.91 18.06 -13.94
CA PHE A 53 -37.77 18.03 -13.02
C PHE A 53 -36.49 18.54 -13.71
N ASN A 54 -36.51 19.80 -14.14
CA ASN A 54 -35.41 20.51 -14.79
C ASN A 54 -34.69 21.51 -13.84
N GLY A 55 -35.17 21.67 -12.60
CA GLY A 55 -34.65 22.60 -11.59
C GLY A 55 -35.30 24.00 -11.60
N GLU A 56 -36.21 24.30 -12.53
CA GLU A 56 -36.84 25.62 -12.69
C GLU A 56 -38.10 25.80 -11.83
N HIS A 57 -38.66 24.71 -11.31
CA HIS A 57 -39.87 24.73 -10.48
C HIS A 57 -39.61 24.10 -9.10
N THR A 58 -40.23 24.68 -8.06
CA THR A 58 -40.24 24.06 -6.73
C THR A 58 -41.22 22.89 -6.69
N LEU A 59 -41.01 21.94 -5.78
CA LEU A 59 -41.96 20.87 -5.54
C LEU A 59 -43.36 21.41 -5.21
N ALA A 60 -43.46 22.51 -4.44
CA ALA A 60 -44.73 23.17 -4.18
C ALA A 60 -45.41 23.71 -5.44
N GLU A 61 -44.65 24.37 -6.33
CA GLU A 61 -45.18 24.87 -7.61
C GLU A 61 -45.70 23.73 -8.51
N ILE A 62 -45.12 22.54 -8.41
CA ILE A 62 -45.55 21.36 -9.19
C ILE A 62 -46.77 20.67 -8.54
N THR A 63 -46.89 20.68 -7.21
CA THR A 63 -47.87 19.84 -6.49
C THR A 63 -49.07 20.59 -5.88
N ASP A 64 -48.96 21.89 -5.57
CA ASP A 64 -49.95 22.59 -4.74
C ASP A 64 -51.37 22.63 -5.34
N ASP A 65 -51.49 22.67 -6.67
CA ASP A 65 -52.78 22.71 -7.39
C ASP A 65 -53.36 21.32 -7.69
N LEU A 66 -52.70 20.24 -7.25
CA LEU A 66 -53.11 18.86 -7.55
C LEU A 66 -53.84 18.19 -6.37
N PRO A 67 -54.76 17.25 -6.62
CA PRO A 67 -55.35 16.39 -5.59
C PRO A 67 -54.30 15.65 -4.74
N ALA A 68 -54.61 15.42 -3.46
CA ALA A 68 -53.67 14.86 -2.48
C ALA A 68 -53.01 13.52 -2.90
N GLU A 69 -53.75 12.66 -3.61
CA GLU A 69 -53.24 11.38 -4.13
C GLU A 69 -52.13 11.58 -5.18
N TYR A 70 -52.30 12.57 -6.07
CA TYR A 70 -51.29 12.92 -7.06
C TYR A 70 -50.06 13.58 -6.42
N GLN A 71 -50.26 14.45 -5.41
CA GLN A 71 -49.15 15.01 -4.65
C GLN A 71 -48.30 13.91 -3.99
N ALA A 72 -48.96 12.94 -3.35
CA ALA A 72 -48.28 11.81 -2.71
C ALA A 72 -47.47 10.97 -3.71
N GLN A 73 -48.03 10.73 -4.90
CA GLN A 73 -47.34 9.97 -5.95
C GLN A 73 -46.13 10.73 -6.52
N ILE A 74 -46.25 12.03 -6.79
CA ILE A 74 -45.13 12.87 -7.25
C ILE A 74 -44.01 12.89 -6.21
N HIS A 75 -44.35 13.07 -4.93
CA HIS A 75 -43.37 13.02 -3.84
C HIS A 75 -42.68 11.65 -3.75
N LYS A 76 -43.41 10.54 -3.93
CA LYS A 76 -42.80 9.21 -3.94
C LYS A 76 -41.78 9.04 -5.07
N ILE A 77 -42.11 9.47 -6.28
CA ILE A 77 -41.20 9.39 -7.45
C ILE A 77 -39.99 10.30 -7.24
N ALA A 78 -40.20 11.53 -6.78
CA ALA A 78 -39.15 12.47 -6.44
C ALA A 78 -38.17 11.91 -5.40
N SER A 79 -38.69 11.32 -4.31
CA SER A 79 -37.89 10.65 -3.30
C SER A 79 -37.06 9.51 -3.88
N LEU A 80 -37.67 8.64 -4.70
CA LEU A 80 -36.95 7.52 -5.32
C LEU A 80 -35.82 8.00 -6.23
N LEU A 81 -36.04 9.03 -7.04
CA LEU A 81 -35.01 9.59 -7.91
C LEU A 81 -33.86 10.23 -7.12
N LEU A 82 -34.16 10.94 -6.03
CA LEU A 82 -33.14 11.51 -5.15
C LEU A 82 -32.34 10.43 -4.42
N GLU A 83 -33.02 9.47 -3.81
CA GLU A 83 -32.41 8.41 -3.00
C GLU A 83 -31.49 7.52 -3.83
N ASN A 84 -31.87 7.23 -5.08
CA ASN A 84 -31.05 6.45 -6.00
C ASN A 84 -30.02 7.31 -6.77
N GLY A 85 -29.98 8.63 -6.55
CA GLY A 85 -28.99 9.53 -7.14
C GLY A 85 -29.22 9.90 -8.62
N PHE A 86 -30.45 9.81 -9.10
CA PHE A 86 -30.90 10.14 -10.46
C PHE A 86 -31.45 11.55 -10.61
N ALA A 87 -31.87 12.16 -9.51
CA ALA A 87 -32.16 13.59 -9.43
C ALA A 87 -31.31 14.24 -8.33
N GLN A 88 -31.21 15.55 -8.38
CA GLN A 88 -30.59 16.37 -7.34
C GLN A 88 -31.46 17.58 -7.01
N ASP A 89 -31.40 18.03 -5.77
CA ASP A 89 -32.00 19.31 -5.37
C ASP A 89 -31.05 20.46 -5.72
N VAL A 90 -31.49 21.33 -6.62
CA VAL A 90 -30.72 22.51 -7.07
C VAL A 90 -31.18 23.81 -6.40
N SER A 91 -31.99 23.74 -5.34
CA SER A 91 -32.47 24.93 -4.63
C SER A 91 -31.36 25.77 -4.01
N GLN A 92 -30.24 25.13 -3.67
CA GLN A 92 -29.05 25.78 -3.09
C GLN A 92 -28.01 26.13 -4.17
N ARG A 93 -28.39 26.12 -5.45
CA ARG A 93 -27.47 26.45 -6.55
C ARG A 93 -26.93 27.86 -6.37
N LEU A 94 -25.61 27.95 -6.28
CA LEU A 94 -24.92 29.24 -6.16
C LEU A 94 -24.96 29.96 -7.52
N PRO A 95 -25.28 31.28 -7.54
CA PRO A 95 -25.23 32.06 -8.77
C PRO A 95 -23.80 32.26 -9.26
N HIS A 96 -23.68 32.61 -10.54
CA HIS A 96 -22.40 32.96 -11.17
C HIS A 96 -22.59 34.16 -12.10
N GLU A 97 -21.48 34.80 -12.45
CA GLU A 97 -21.41 36.02 -13.27
C GLU A 97 -20.69 35.80 -14.61
N LEU A 98 -20.49 34.52 -14.99
CA LEU A 98 -19.91 34.15 -16.29
C LEU A 98 -20.69 34.79 -17.46
N SER A 99 -19.95 35.31 -18.44
CA SER A 99 -20.55 35.86 -19.66
C SER A 99 -21.19 34.75 -20.51
N PRO A 100 -22.20 35.07 -21.34
CA PRO A 100 -22.84 34.07 -22.21
C PRO A 100 -21.85 33.36 -23.15
N ALA A 101 -20.85 34.08 -23.68
CA ALA A 101 -19.83 33.51 -24.54
C ALA A 101 -18.97 32.47 -23.82
N VAL A 102 -18.58 32.74 -22.56
CA VAL A 102 -17.83 31.77 -21.73
C VAL A 102 -18.68 30.54 -21.40
N VAL A 103 -19.97 30.73 -21.11
CA VAL A 103 -20.89 29.61 -20.84
C VAL A 103 -21.07 28.72 -22.06
N GLU A 104 -21.18 29.30 -23.26
CA GLU A 104 -21.28 28.55 -24.51
C GLU A 104 -19.99 27.77 -24.79
N GLN A 105 -18.84 28.46 -24.75
CA GLN A 105 -17.52 27.89 -25.05
C GLN A 105 -17.14 26.74 -24.12
N PHE A 106 -17.46 26.83 -22.83
CA PHE A 106 -17.11 25.84 -21.80
C PHE A 106 -18.32 25.08 -21.25
N SER A 107 -19.38 24.98 -22.06
CA SER A 107 -20.65 24.34 -21.70
C SER A 107 -20.46 22.89 -21.22
N ALA A 108 -19.51 22.15 -21.81
CA ALA A 108 -19.20 20.78 -21.41
C ALA A 108 -18.58 20.70 -20.01
N GLN A 109 -17.62 21.57 -19.68
CA GLN A 109 -16.97 21.64 -18.37
C GLN A 109 -17.98 22.08 -17.30
N ILE A 110 -18.79 23.10 -17.57
CA ILE A 110 -19.85 23.56 -16.67
C ILE A 110 -20.87 22.45 -16.43
N ALA A 111 -21.29 21.75 -17.49
CA ALA A 111 -22.21 20.62 -17.38
C ALA A 111 -21.67 19.48 -16.53
N PHE A 112 -20.38 19.15 -16.70
CA PHE A 112 -19.70 18.15 -15.90
C PHE A 112 -19.71 18.51 -14.41
N LEU A 113 -19.37 19.76 -14.06
CA LEU A 113 -19.41 20.23 -12.68
C LEU A 113 -20.85 20.23 -12.13
N ASP A 114 -21.81 20.73 -12.91
CA ASP A 114 -23.20 20.80 -12.51
C ASP A 114 -23.80 19.42 -12.23
N HIS A 115 -23.39 18.41 -13.00
CA HIS A 115 -23.78 17.02 -12.78
C HIS A 115 -23.25 16.45 -11.45
N LEU A 116 -22.07 16.86 -10.99
CA LEU A 116 -21.41 16.28 -9.80
C LEU A 116 -21.71 17.04 -8.50
N ILE A 117 -21.82 18.37 -8.58
CA ILE A 117 -21.95 19.27 -7.41
C ILE A 117 -23.12 20.26 -7.51
N GLY A 118 -23.89 20.28 -8.61
CA GLY A 118 -25.14 21.05 -8.74
C GLY A 118 -25.00 22.57 -8.90
N SER A 119 -23.80 23.14 -8.69
CA SER A 119 -23.49 24.56 -8.88
C SER A 119 -22.37 24.75 -9.91
N GLY A 120 -22.51 24.11 -11.07
CA GLY A 120 -21.42 23.99 -12.03
C GLY A 120 -20.85 25.32 -12.52
N GLY A 121 -21.72 26.29 -12.83
CA GLY A 121 -21.27 27.61 -13.30
C GLY A 121 -20.52 28.41 -12.22
N HIS A 122 -20.95 28.33 -10.96
CA HIS A 122 -20.26 28.98 -9.85
C HIS A 122 -18.87 28.36 -9.63
N ALA A 123 -18.79 27.03 -9.56
CA ALA A 123 -17.52 26.33 -9.41
C ALA A 123 -16.57 26.59 -10.59
N PHE A 124 -17.09 26.65 -11.82
CA PHE A 124 -16.31 27.02 -13.00
C PHE A 124 -15.80 28.45 -12.92
N GLN A 125 -16.60 29.41 -12.43
CA GLN A 125 -16.14 30.77 -12.18
C GLN A 125 -14.99 30.80 -11.16
N THR A 126 -15.08 30.05 -10.07
CA THR A 126 -13.98 29.91 -9.09
C THR A 126 -12.71 29.35 -9.74
N TYR A 127 -12.85 28.39 -10.66
CA TYR A 127 -11.74 27.85 -11.43
C TYR A 127 -11.09 28.90 -12.34
N ARG A 128 -11.88 29.70 -13.07
CA ARG A 128 -11.39 30.76 -13.96
C ARG A 128 -10.60 31.86 -13.23
N GLN A 129 -10.89 32.06 -11.95
CA GLN A 129 -10.21 33.05 -11.12
C GLN A 129 -8.82 32.62 -10.64
N GLN A 130 -8.46 31.33 -10.82
CA GLN A 130 -7.14 30.83 -10.45
C GLN A 130 -6.05 31.39 -11.35
N LYS A 131 -4.83 31.45 -10.79
CA LYS A 131 -3.61 31.92 -11.46
C LYS A 131 -2.45 30.97 -11.17
N PRO A 132 -2.54 29.69 -11.59
CA PRO A 132 -1.49 28.72 -11.32
C PRO A 132 -0.19 29.09 -12.05
N LEU A 133 0.92 28.65 -11.47
CA LEU A 133 2.23 28.68 -12.11
C LEU A 133 2.52 27.34 -12.77
N VAL A 134 2.83 27.35 -14.06
CA VAL A 134 3.49 26.23 -14.74
C VAL A 134 5.00 26.42 -14.63
N ALA A 135 5.69 25.49 -13.99
CA ALA A 135 7.14 25.56 -13.78
C ALA A 135 7.84 24.32 -14.36
N GLY A 136 9.09 24.48 -14.80
CA GLY A 136 9.96 23.38 -15.23
C GLY A 136 10.48 23.55 -16.66
N SER A 137 10.61 22.44 -17.39
CA SER A 137 11.32 22.39 -18.67
C SER A 137 10.66 21.47 -19.71
N GLY A 138 11.16 21.56 -20.95
CA GLY A 138 10.86 20.58 -21.99
C GLY A 138 9.42 20.59 -22.48
N SER A 139 8.94 19.42 -22.93
CA SER A 139 7.63 19.28 -23.59
C SER A 139 6.44 19.44 -22.63
N PHE A 140 6.65 19.31 -21.32
CA PHE A 140 5.58 19.46 -20.33
C PHE A 140 5.08 20.89 -20.19
N VAL A 141 5.97 21.89 -20.25
CA VAL A 141 5.59 23.31 -20.09
C VAL A 141 4.51 23.73 -21.08
N PRO A 142 4.69 23.62 -22.41
CA PRO A 142 3.64 23.98 -23.36
C PRO A 142 2.41 23.07 -23.25
N ALA A 143 2.57 21.79 -22.90
CA ALA A 143 1.45 20.85 -22.74
C ALA A 143 0.55 21.23 -21.55
N LEU A 144 1.13 21.58 -20.40
CA LEU A 144 0.41 22.01 -19.20
C LEU A 144 -0.30 23.35 -19.41
N ILE A 145 0.37 24.32 -20.02
CA ILE A 145 -0.24 25.62 -20.35
C ILE A 145 -1.43 25.43 -21.28
N HIS A 146 -1.28 24.61 -22.33
CA HIS A 146 -2.36 24.31 -23.26
C HIS A 146 -3.53 23.59 -22.58
N ALA A 147 -3.25 22.58 -21.76
CA ALA A 147 -4.28 21.86 -21.01
C ALA A 147 -5.05 22.77 -20.04
N LEU A 148 -4.36 23.70 -19.35
CA LEU A 148 -4.99 24.70 -18.49
C LEU A 148 -5.96 25.58 -19.29
N TRP A 149 -5.57 26.07 -20.46
CA TRP A 149 -6.46 26.86 -21.30
C TRP A 149 -7.65 26.07 -21.85
N GLU A 150 -7.44 24.87 -22.38
CA GLU A 150 -8.54 24.05 -22.91
C GLU A 150 -9.49 23.58 -21.79
N SER A 151 -9.01 23.45 -20.54
CA SER A 151 -9.88 23.23 -19.38
C SER A 151 -10.65 24.48 -18.91
N GLY A 152 -10.28 25.66 -19.42
CA GLY A 152 -10.93 26.94 -19.12
C GLY A 152 -10.27 27.77 -18.01
N CYS A 153 -8.98 27.60 -17.72
CA CYS A 153 -8.22 28.48 -16.82
C CYS A 153 -7.52 29.59 -17.63
N PRO A 154 -8.06 30.82 -17.70
CA PRO A 154 -7.57 31.84 -18.64
C PRO A 154 -6.21 32.43 -18.22
N HIS A 155 -5.96 32.58 -16.92
CA HIS A 155 -4.77 33.24 -16.40
C HIS A 155 -3.70 32.23 -15.99
N VAL A 156 -2.59 32.18 -16.74
CA VAL A 156 -1.50 31.24 -16.48
C VAL A 156 -0.20 32.02 -16.29
N HIS A 157 0.48 31.76 -15.17
CA HIS A 157 1.88 32.16 -15.00
C HIS A 157 2.77 31.01 -15.47
N TYR A 158 3.95 31.31 -16.02
CA TYR A 158 4.92 30.28 -16.33
C TYR A 158 6.35 30.70 -15.98
N ALA A 159 7.16 29.74 -15.54
CA ALA A 159 8.57 29.90 -15.25
C ALA A 159 9.34 28.76 -15.90
N VAL A 160 10.15 29.08 -16.91
CA VAL A 160 10.99 28.09 -17.59
C VAL A 160 12.34 28.01 -16.90
N THR A 161 12.78 26.79 -16.59
CA THR A 161 14.03 26.56 -15.86
C THR A 161 15.20 26.24 -16.77
N ASP A 162 14.90 25.61 -17.92
CA ASP A 162 15.82 25.55 -19.06
C ASP A 162 15.14 26.14 -20.32
N ALA A 163 15.52 27.37 -20.64
CA ALA A 163 14.97 28.09 -21.79
C ALA A 163 15.32 27.46 -23.14
N SER A 164 16.37 26.64 -23.22
CA SER A 164 16.78 25.98 -24.46
C SER A 164 15.86 24.82 -24.84
N LEU A 165 15.21 24.20 -23.84
CA LEU A 165 14.33 23.05 -24.02
C LEU A 165 12.87 23.42 -24.29
N VAL A 166 12.50 24.70 -24.14
CA VAL A 166 11.13 25.16 -24.34
C VAL A 166 10.97 25.94 -25.64
N ASN A 167 10.08 25.47 -26.51
CA ASN A 167 9.75 26.15 -27.76
C ASN A 167 8.84 27.38 -27.50
N LYS A 168 9.44 28.55 -27.29
CA LYS A 168 8.72 29.83 -27.09
C LYS A 168 7.85 30.24 -28.29
N ALA A 169 8.24 29.88 -29.51
CA ALA A 169 7.42 30.14 -30.70
C ALA A 169 6.11 29.36 -30.64
N ARG A 170 6.16 28.09 -30.24
CA ARG A 170 4.96 27.27 -30.02
C ARG A 170 4.06 27.84 -28.93
N LEU A 171 4.61 28.34 -27.83
CA LEU A 171 3.81 29.00 -26.79
C LEU A 171 3.07 30.24 -27.32
N THR A 172 3.73 31.02 -28.17
CA THR A 172 3.14 32.21 -28.79
C THR A 172 1.99 31.84 -29.72
N GLU A 173 2.15 30.78 -30.51
CA GLU A 173 1.11 30.22 -31.39
C GLU A 173 -0.09 29.71 -30.59
N LEU A 174 0.15 28.92 -29.54
CA LEU A 174 -0.89 28.40 -28.65
C LEU A 174 -1.68 29.52 -27.98
N HIS A 175 -0.99 30.55 -27.49
CA HIS A 175 -1.63 31.72 -26.90
C HIS A 175 -2.51 32.45 -27.93
N ALA A 176 -2.01 32.69 -29.13
CA ALA A 176 -2.79 33.34 -30.19
C ALA A 176 -4.04 32.52 -30.59
N HIS A 177 -3.94 31.19 -30.60
CA HIS A 177 -5.07 30.30 -30.87
C HIS A 177 -6.14 30.36 -29.77
N VAL A 178 -5.74 30.25 -28.50
CA VAL A 178 -6.69 30.29 -27.37
C VAL A 178 -7.37 31.66 -27.27
N ARG A 179 -6.66 32.76 -27.54
CA ARG A 179 -7.22 34.13 -27.57
C ARG A 179 -8.37 34.32 -28.56
N GLN A 180 -8.49 33.46 -29.58
CA GLN A 180 -9.63 33.48 -30.51
C GLN A 180 -10.90 32.89 -29.88
N LYS A 181 -10.75 31.99 -28.90
CA LYS A 181 -11.84 31.30 -28.20
C LYS A 181 -12.17 31.94 -26.84
N ASP A 182 -11.17 32.47 -26.15
CA ASP A 182 -11.28 33.04 -24.81
C ASP A 182 -10.47 34.35 -24.72
N ASP A 183 -11.17 35.48 -24.67
CA ASP A 183 -10.59 36.82 -24.63
C ASP A 183 -10.12 37.24 -23.23
N GLU A 184 -10.26 36.38 -22.22
CA GLU A 184 -9.64 36.54 -20.90
C GLU A 184 -8.27 35.87 -20.83
N ALA A 185 -7.92 35.00 -21.80
CA ALA A 185 -6.67 34.25 -21.77
C ALA A 185 -5.46 35.18 -21.69
N LYS A 186 -4.58 34.91 -20.71
CA LYS A 186 -3.38 35.70 -20.43
C LYS A 186 -2.24 34.79 -19.98
N LEU A 187 -1.11 34.90 -20.67
CA LEU A 187 0.15 34.25 -20.30
C LEU A 187 1.12 35.27 -19.70
N THR A 188 1.66 35.01 -18.50
CA THR A 188 2.66 35.88 -17.85
C THR A 188 3.92 35.10 -17.51
N GLU A 189 5.08 35.51 -18.06
CA GLU A 189 6.38 34.91 -17.73
C GLU A 189 6.89 35.44 -16.38
N LEU A 190 7.24 34.55 -15.46
CA LEU A 190 7.97 34.86 -14.24
C LEU A 190 9.43 34.43 -14.43
N THR A 191 10.36 35.37 -14.35
CA THR A 191 11.77 35.09 -14.59
C THR A 191 12.42 34.38 -13.41
N VAL A 192 12.95 33.18 -13.64
CA VAL A 192 13.87 32.49 -12.74
C VAL A 192 15.28 32.66 -13.32
N ARG A 193 16.11 33.49 -12.69
CA ARG A 193 17.46 33.79 -13.20
C ARG A 193 18.49 32.78 -12.75
N GLU A 194 18.28 32.19 -11.58
CA GLU A 194 19.17 31.24 -10.92
C GLU A 194 18.31 30.19 -10.24
N GLN A 195 18.77 28.93 -10.25
CA GLN A 195 18.15 27.81 -9.52
C GLN A 195 18.45 27.89 -8.01
N SER A 196 18.35 29.09 -7.44
CA SER A 196 18.56 29.33 -6.02
C SER A 196 17.22 29.41 -5.29
N ARG A 197 17.23 28.98 -4.03
CA ARG A 197 16.07 29.05 -3.14
C ARG A 197 15.48 30.47 -3.07
N ALA A 198 16.34 31.49 -2.94
CA ALA A 198 15.92 32.89 -2.87
C ALA A 198 15.24 33.41 -4.15
N CYS A 199 15.63 32.87 -5.32
CA CYS A 199 14.96 33.21 -6.58
C CYS A 199 13.56 32.59 -6.63
N TRP A 200 13.45 31.30 -6.32
CA TRP A 200 12.16 30.60 -6.27
C TRP A 200 11.19 31.19 -5.25
N GLU A 201 11.67 31.59 -4.08
CA GLU A 201 10.86 32.26 -3.05
C GLU A 201 10.19 33.54 -3.57
N LYS A 202 10.88 34.32 -4.42
CA LYS A 202 10.31 35.51 -5.05
C LYS A 202 9.31 35.14 -6.14
N THR A 203 9.63 34.15 -6.96
CA THR A 203 8.75 33.64 -8.03
C THR A 203 7.45 33.05 -7.50
N LEU A 204 7.50 32.38 -6.36
CA LEU A 204 6.34 31.73 -5.73
C LEU A 204 5.48 32.69 -4.89
N ALA A 205 5.98 33.89 -4.55
CA ALA A 205 5.25 34.84 -3.71
C ALA A 205 3.82 35.21 -4.18
N PRO A 206 3.53 35.38 -5.50
CA PRO A 206 2.20 35.74 -5.97
C PRO A 206 1.31 34.52 -6.34
N VAL A 207 1.74 33.29 -6.03
CA VAL A 207 1.15 32.06 -6.59
C VAL A 207 0.48 31.23 -5.49
N SER A 208 -0.70 30.67 -5.80
CA SER A 208 -1.44 29.76 -4.90
C SER A 208 -1.34 28.28 -5.30
N ALA A 209 -0.92 27.98 -6.53
CA ALA A 209 -0.72 26.61 -7.02
C ALA A 209 0.39 26.53 -8.07
N VAL A 210 1.15 25.43 -8.05
CA VAL A 210 2.22 25.13 -9.00
C VAL A 210 1.96 23.79 -9.66
N LEU A 211 1.91 23.78 -10.99
CA LEU A 211 1.99 22.57 -11.81
C LEU A 211 3.44 22.50 -12.32
N TYR A 212 4.21 21.57 -11.78
CA TYR A 212 5.62 21.43 -12.14
C TYR A 212 5.80 20.28 -13.12
N GLY A 213 6.39 20.55 -14.29
CA GLY A 213 6.59 19.58 -15.36
C GLY A 213 8.04 19.56 -15.84
N SER A 214 8.71 18.41 -15.78
CA SER A 214 10.05 18.23 -16.35
C SER A 214 10.18 16.89 -17.06
N ASP A 215 10.73 16.92 -18.27
CA ASP A 215 11.13 15.72 -19.01
C ASP A 215 12.59 15.30 -18.72
N SER A 216 13.28 16.04 -17.84
CA SER A 216 14.55 15.59 -17.26
C SER A 216 14.32 14.50 -16.21
N GLY A 217 15.25 13.55 -16.14
CA GLY A 217 15.28 12.57 -15.04
C GLY A 217 15.79 13.13 -13.70
N ASP A 218 16.33 14.36 -13.70
CA ASP A 218 16.80 15.03 -12.49
C ASP A 218 15.63 15.70 -11.76
N ARG A 219 15.39 15.25 -10.53
CA ARG A 219 14.28 15.71 -9.67
C ARG A 219 14.70 16.80 -8.68
N SER A 220 15.99 17.15 -8.60
CA SER A 220 16.53 18.05 -7.57
C SER A 220 15.83 19.42 -7.55
N GLU A 221 15.54 19.98 -8.73
CA GLU A 221 14.81 21.24 -8.84
C GLU A 221 13.35 21.09 -8.41
N MET A 222 12.68 20.03 -8.86
CA MET A 222 11.29 19.73 -8.48
C MET A 222 11.15 19.58 -6.95
N GLU A 223 12.10 18.89 -6.32
CA GLU A 223 12.15 18.69 -4.86
C GLU A 223 12.35 20.02 -4.11
N LEU A 224 13.22 20.91 -4.62
CA LEU A 224 13.39 22.26 -4.06
C LEU A 224 12.11 23.09 -4.15
N VAL A 225 11.48 23.13 -5.32
CA VAL A 225 10.23 23.89 -5.54
C VAL A 225 9.11 23.32 -4.66
N TYR A 226 9.02 22.00 -4.56
CA TYR A 226 8.04 21.33 -3.72
C TYR A 226 8.22 21.68 -2.24
N ALA A 227 9.44 21.63 -1.71
CA ALA A 227 9.74 22.01 -0.33
C ALA A 227 9.30 23.45 -0.02
N LEU A 228 9.58 24.40 -0.93
CA LEU A 228 9.13 25.78 -0.81
C LEU A 228 7.60 25.92 -0.87
N CYS A 229 6.92 25.10 -1.67
CA CYS A 229 5.46 25.08 -1.72
C CYS A 229 4.86 24.61 -0.40
N GLN A 230 5.43 23.57 0.22
CA GLN A 230 4.98 23.10 1.53
C GLN A 230 5.10 24.19 2.61
N GLU A 231 6.24 24.87 2.67
CA GLU A 231 6.48 25.93 3.67
C GLU A 231 5.52 27.12 3.52
N ARG A 232 5.05 27.40 2.29
CA ARG A 232 4.23 28.58 1.96
C ARG A 232 2.74 28.31 1.83
N GLY A 233 2.31 27.07 1.98
CA GLY A 233 0.89 26.73 1.82
C GLY A 233 0.41 26.62 0.37
N ILE A 234 1.31 26.40 -0.58
CA ILE A 234 1.02 26.39 -2.02
C ILE A 234 0.67 24.96 -2.47
N VAL A 235 -0.40 24.82 -3.25
CA VAL A 235 -0.77 23.52 -3.85
C VAL A 235 0.26 23.13 -4.90
N PHE A 236 0.73 21.88 -4.90
CA PHE A 236 1.75 21.40 -5.83
C PHE A 236 1.27 20.16 -6.58
N ILE A 237 1.46 20.14 -7.90
CA ILE A 237 1.07 19.04 -8.78
C ILE A 237 2.26 18.71 -9.69
N PRO A 238 2.94 17.58 -9.48
CA PRO A 238 4.08 17.19 -10.29
C PRO A 238 3.62 16.42 -11.52
N VAL A 239 4.35 16.61 -12.62
CA VAL A 239 4.28 15.79 -13.83
C VAL A 239 5.70 15.48 -14.26
N PHE A 240 6.10 14.22 -14.22
CA PHE A 240 7.50 13.84 -14.39
C PHE A 240 7.63 12.42 -14.91
N LEU A 241 8.84 12.08 -15.35
CA LEU A 241 9.19 10.72 -15.74
C LEU A 241 9.84 9.99 -14.56
N LEU A 242 9.42 8.74 -14.35
CA LEU A 242 10.06 7.83 -13.43
C LEU A 242 10.44 6.56 -14.20
N LEU A 243 11.70 6.49 -14.61
CA LEU A 243 12.22 5.49 -15.55
C LEU A 243 11.41 5.47 -16.86
N GLN A 244 10.66 4.39 -17.15
CA GLN A 244 9.88 4.25 -18.38
C GLN A 244 8.39 4.49 -18.20
N LYS A 245 8.00 5.14 -17.11
CA LYS A 245 6.63 5.56 -16.87
C LYS A 245 6.55 7.06 -16.69
N GLY A 246 5.51 7.67 -17.25
CA GLY A 246 5.11 9.03 -16.95
C GLY A 246 4.17 9.07 -15.76
N ILE A 247 4.34 10.04 -14.87
CA ILE A 247 3.52 10.23 -13.68
C ILE A 247 2.90 11.62 -13.73
N ALA A 248 1.60 11.70 -13.44
CA ALA A 248 0.86 12.93 -13.22
C ALA A 248 0.16 12.91 -11.85
N GLY A 249 0.50 13.86 -10.99
CA GLY A 249 0.03 13.93 -9.61
C GLY A 249 0.92 13.17 -8.62
N PRO A 250 0.47 13.03 -7.36
CA PRO A 250 -0.82 13.45 -6.82
C PRO A 250 -0.93 14.97 -6.64
N VAL A 251 -2.16 15.47 -6.46
CA VAL A 251 -2.38 16.85 -6.00
C VAL A 251 -1.99 16.95 -4.52
N MET A 252 -0.96 17.73 -4.22
CA MET A 252 -0.40 17.85 -2.89
C MET A 252 -0.71 19.20 -2.26
N GLN A 253 -1.33 19.15 -1.09
CA GLN A 253 -1.46 20.25 -0.15
C GLN A 253 -0.43 20.06 0.98
N PRO A 254 -0.09 21.10 1.77
CA PRO A 254 0.86 20.97 2.89
C PRO A 254 0.50 19.88 3.90
N SER A 255 -0.80 19.62 4.11
CA SER A 255 -1.29 18.59 5.01
C SER A 255 -1.36 17.19 4.37
N SER A 256 -1.13 17.05 3.06
CA SER A 256 -1.29 15.78 2.35
C SER A 256 -0.42 14.69 3.01
N PRO A 257 -1.00 13.50 3.31
CA PRO A 257 -0.24 12.42 3.93
C PRO A 257 0.77 11.79 2.96
N VAL A 258 0.51 11.88 1.66
CA VAL A 258 1.36 11.39 0.57
C VAL A 258 2.07 12.56 -0.11
N CYS A 259 3.38 12.45 -0.28
CA CYS A 259 4.19 13.39 -1.05
C CYS A 259 4.92 12.71 -2.22
N LEU A 260 5.70 13.49 -2.99
CA LEU A 260 6.55 12.99 -4.06
C LEU A 260 7.46 11.83 -3.62
N ASP A 261 8.18 11.98 -2.51
CA ASP A 261 9.06 10.92 -2.01
C ASP A 261 8.30 9.67 -1.58
N SER A 262 7.06 9.83 -1.10
CA SER A 262 6.21 8.67 -0.79
C SER A 262 5.88 7.89 -2.04
N VAL A 263 5.50 8.58 -3.12
CA VAL A 263 5.22 7.97 -4.42
C VAL A 263 6.44 7.23 -4.95
N VAL A 264 7.60 7.90 -5.02
CA VAL A 264 8.82 7.30 -5.58
C VAL A 264 9.26 6.09 -4.76
N ARG A 265 9.21 6.15 -3.42
CA ARG A 265 9.59 5.03 -2.55
C ARG A 265 8.59 3.87 -2.55
N ARG A 266 7.35 4.07 -3.00
CA ARG A 266 6.35 3.00 -3.10
C ARG A 266 6.40 2.28 -4.42
N PHE A 267 6.79 2.93 -5.50
CA PHE A 267 6.85 2.27 -6.81
C PHE A 267 7.99 1.25 -6.91
N HIS A 268 7.70 0.07 -7.45
CA HIS A 268 8.68 -1.00 -7.59
C HIS A 268 9.55 -0.71 -8.81
N ARG A 269 10.87 -0.77 -8.66
CA ARG A 269 11.80 -0.49 -9.74
C ARG A 269 11.57 -1.38 -10.96
N VAL A 270 11.30 -2.67 -10.72
CA VAL A 270 11.05 -3.66 -11.77
C VAL A 270 9.86 -3.28 -12.65
N PHE A 271 8.77 -2.79 -12.05
CA PHE A 271 7.58 -2.36 -12.79
C PHE A 271 7.79 -1.08 -13.62
N LEU A 272 8.64 -0.18 -13.12
CA LEU A 272 8.97 1.07 -13.80
C LEU A 272 10.02 0.91 -14.91
N SER A 273 10.75 -0.20 -14.91
CA SER A 273 11.84 -0.46 -15.84
C SER A 273 11.31 -0.81 -17.24
N GLY A 274 12.11 -0.50 -18.25
CA GLY A 274 11.81 -0.75 -19.66
C GLY A 274 12.96 -0.23 -20.54
N ASN A 275 12.87 -0.39 -21.86
CA ASN A 275 13.89 0.11 -22.77
C ASN A 275 13.58 1.53 -23.27
N ALA A 276 14.30 2.52 -22.72
CA ALA A 276 14.18 3.93 -23.08
C ALA A 276 14.53 4.24 -24.54
N GLU A 277 15.37 3.42 -25.17
CA GLU A 277 15.74 3.61 -26.58
C GLU A 277 14.60 3.22 -27.52
N ASP A 278 13.81 2.22 -27.15
CA ASP A 278 12.70 1.74 -27.98
C ASP A 278 11.47 2.64 -27.88
N HIS A 279 11.25 3.24 -26.70
CA HIS A 279 10.03 3.99 -26.38
C HIS A 279 10.34 5.36 -25.74
N PRO A 280 10.89 6.31 -26.51
CA PRO A 280 11.27 7.61 -25.98
C PRO A 280 10.04 8.44 -25.60
N PHE A 281 10.22 9.30 -24.59
CA PHE A 281 9.21 10.29 -24.24
C PHE A 281 8.93 11.25 -25.40
N THR A 282 7.65 11.56 -25.61
CA THR A 282 7.18 12.38 -26.73
C THR A 282 6.28 13.53 -26.28
N ALA A 283 6.08 14.52 -27.15
CA ALA A 283 5.10 15.57 -26.93
C ALA A 283 3.67 15.05 -26.72
N THR A 284 3.31 13.91 -27.33
CA THR A 284 2.03 13.23 -27.09
C THR A 284 1.94 12.71 -25.66
N SER A 285 3.01 12.09 -25.16
CA SER A 285 3.09 11.63 -23.77
C SER A 285 2.95 12.79 -22.79
N ALA A 286 3.65 13.91 -23.08
CA ALA A 286 3.52 15.15 -22.32
C ALA A 286 2.07 15.66 -22.29
N ALA A 287 1.39 15.67 -23.43
CA ALA A 287 0.00 16.12 -23.54
C ALA A 287 -0.98 15.23 -22.75
N LEU A 288 -0.82 13.90 -22.80
CA LEU A 288 -1.66 12.96 -22.04
C LEU A 288 -1.52 13.18 -20.53
N LEU A 289 -0.28 13.25 -20.05
CA LEU A 289 0.03 13.47 -18.63
C LEU A 289 -0.40 14.87 -18.16
N ALA A 290 -0.17 15.90 -18.97
CA ALA A 290 -0.60 17.27 -18.67
C ALA A 290 -2.13 17.36 -18.54
N ASN A 291 -2.88 16.72 -19.46
CA ASN A 291 -4.33 16.66 -19.38
C ASN A 291 -4.80 15.95 -18.09
N ALA A 292 -4.16 14.84 -17.71
CA ALA A 292 -4.48 14.15 -16.46
C ALA A 292 -4.21 15.04 -15.24
N ALA A 293 -3.05 15.71 -15.17
CA ALA A 293 -2.71 16.61 -14.07
C ALA A 293 -3.65 17.81 -13.95
N VAL A 294 -3.97 18.45 -15.09
CA VAL A 294 -4.89 19.60 -15.12
C VAL A 294 -6.32 19.18 -14.79
N MET A 295 -6.75 17.98 -15.16
CA MET A 295 -8.07 17.46 -14.77
C MET A 295 -8.16 17.28 -13.24
N GLU A 296 -7.11 16.77 -12.59
CA GLU A 296 -7.09 16.66 -11.13
C GLU A 296 -7.02 18.03 -10.44
N TRP A 297 -6.27 18.99 -11.00
CA TRP A 297 -6.31 20.39 -10.57
C TRP A 297 -7.72 21.00 -10.69
N PHE A 298 -8.37 20.81 -11.83
CA PHE A 298 -9.72 21.30 -12.10
C PHE A 298 -10.71 20.76 -11.08
N LYS A 299 -10.69 19.45 -10.80
CA LYS A 299 -11.52 18.83 -9.76
C LYS A 299 -11.21 19.39 -8.38
N HIS A 300 -9.93 19.59 -8.06
CA HIS A 300 -9.49 20.12 -6.78
C HIS A 300 -10.05 21.52 -6.50
N VAL A 301 -9.89 22.45 -7.44
CA VAL A 301 -10.37 23.83 -7.30
C VAL A 301 -11.89 23.92 -7.25
N THR A 302 -12.56 23.12 -8.07
CA THR A 302 -14.02 23.15 -8.20
C THR A 302 -14.73 22.43 -7.05
N GLY A 303 -13.99 21.75 -6.17
CA GLY A 303 -14.57 21.01 -5.04
C GLY A 303 -15.32 19.73 -5.46
N VAL A 304 -15.10 19.26 -6.70
CA VAL A 304 -15.66 17.98 -7.18
C VAL A 304 -15.07 16.78 -6.42
N VAL A 305 -13.90 16.95 -5.80
CA VAL A 305 -13.23 15.94 -4.99
C VAL A 305 -14.05 15.65 -3.73
N LYS A 306 -15.07 14.78 -3.86
CA LYS A 306 -15.72 14.11 -2.74
C LYS A 306 -14.83 12.94 -2.34
N ALA A 307 -14.08 13.10 -1.25
CA ALA A 307 -13.37 12.01 -0.58
C ALA A 307 -12.54 11.09 -1.52
N GLU A 308 -11.82 11.64 -2.50
CA GLU A 308 -10.83 10.82 -3.21
C GLU A 308 -9.67 10.49 -2.27
N SER A 309 -9.13 9.27 -2.40
CA SER A 309 -7.99 8.80 -1.61
C SER A 309 -6.80 9.74 -1.81
N ALA A 310 -6.24 10.23 -0.70
CA ALA A 310 -4.97 10.94 -0.73
C ALA A 310 -3.92 10.05 -1.44
N GLY A 311 -3.10 10.65 -2.32
CA GLY A 311 -2.09 9.91 -3.08
C GLY A 311 -2.56 9.32 -4.41
N LYS A 312 -3.78 9.65 -4.88
CA LYS A 312 -4.23 9.29 -6.23
C LYS A 312 -3.37 9.97 -7.30
N LEU A 313 -2.87 9.19 -8.25
CA LEU A 313 -2.03 9.65 -9.35
C LEU A 313 -2.32 8.86 -10.63
N PHE A 314 -1.97 9.45 -11.76
CA PHE A 314 -2.08 8.81 -13.07
C PHE A 314 -0.70 8.36 -13.55
N LEU A 315 -0.63 7.12 -14.01
CA LEU A 315 0.53 6.49 -14.59
C LEU A 315 0.30 6.28 -16.09
N LEU A 316 1.26 6.69 -16.91
CA LEU A 316 1.32 6.42 -18.34
C LEU A 316 2.50 5.50 -18.63
N ASP A 317 2.22 4.36 -19.25
CA ASP A 317 3.26 3.50 -19.82
C ASP A 317 3.78 4.10 -21.12
N LEU A 318 5.09 4.35 -21.23
CA LEU A 318 5.66 4.95 -22.44
C LEU A 318 5.79 3.95 -23.59
N ASP A 319 5.85 2.65 -23.29
CA ASP A 319 5.88 1.60 -24.32
C ASP A 319 4.50 1.45 -24.97
N THR A 320 3.49 1.19 -24.15
CA THR A 320 2.14 0.84 -24.64
C THR A 320 1.19 2.02 -24.76
N LEU A 321 1.56 3.21 -24.26
CA LEU A 321 0.68 4.38 -24.05
C LEU A 321 -0.58 4.08 -23.23
N THR A 322 -0.55 2.99 -22.44
CA THR A 322 -1.65 2.64 -21.56
C THR A 322 -1.63 3.52 -20.31
N GLY A 323 -2.78 4.11 -20.01
CA GLY A 323 -2.98 4.98 -18.86
C GLY A 323 -3.73 4.27 -17.76
N SER A 324 -3.29 4.42 -16.51
CA SER A 324 -3.99 3.83 -15.37
C SER A 324 -3.85 4.65 -14.10
N TRP A 325 -4.87 4.60 -13.25
CA TRP A 325 -4.86 5.30 -11.96
C TRP A 325 -4.28 4.41 -10.87
N ARG A 326 -3.53 5.00 -9.94
CA ARG A 326 -3.01 4.36 -8.74
C ARG A 326 -3.25 5.24 -7.52
N THR A 327 -3.30 4.61 -6.36
CA THR A 327 -3.31 5.30 -5.06
C THR A 327 -2.05 4.89 -4.32
N ALA A 328 -1.11 5.82 -4.16
CA ALA A 328 0.09 5.57 -3.38
C ALA A 328 -0.19 5.77 -1.88
N MET A 329 0.39 4.92 -1.04
CA MET A 329 0.33 5.07 0.42
C MET A 329 1.40 6.05 0.92
N PRO A 330 1.18 6.74 2.05
CA PRO A 330 2.23 7.48 2.75
C PRO A 330 3.43 6.56 3.01
N HIS A 331 4.65 7.07 2.89
CA HIS A 331 5.84 6.27 3.17
C HIS A 331 6.43 6.65 4.55
N PRO A 332 6.73 5.68 5.43
CA PRO A 332 7.08 5.95 6.83
C PRO A 332 8.38 6.75 6.98
N LEU A 333 9.33 6.61 6.06
CA LEU A 333 10.61 7.34 6.12
C LEU A 333 10.55 8.81 5.67
N VAL A 334 9.41 9.30 5.19
CA VAL A 334 9.29 10.65 4.60
C VAL A 334 9.01 11.72 5.66
N LYS A 335 7.92 11.59 6.43
CA LYS A 335 7.49 12.64 7.37
C LYS A 335 8.22 12.55 8.70
N SER A 336 8.39 11.35 9.22
CA SER A 336 9.04 11.11 10.50
C SER A 336 9.51 9.68 10.57
N LYS A 337 10.77 9.44 10.96
CA LYS A 337 11.27 8.07 11.16
C LYS A 337 10.28 7.26 12.03
N PRO A 338 9.96 6.02 11.64
CA PRO A 338 9.05 5.19 12.40
C PRO A 338 9.57 4.97 13.82
N ARG A 339 8.65 4.90 14.78
CA ARG A 339 8.99 4.77 16.20
C ARG A 339 8.64 3.37 16.69
N PHE A 340 9.66 2.63 17.11
CA PHE A 340 9.52 1.32 17.74
C PHE A 340 9.47 1.50 19.26
N LEU A 341 8.26 1.70 19.78
CA LEU A 341 8.04 2.03 21.19
C LEU A 341 8.01 0.77 22.06
N PRO A 342 8.51 0.81 23.31
CA PRO A 342 8.33 -0.29 24.26
C PRO A 342 6.84 -0.65 24.42
N VAL A 343 6.57 -1.94 24.55
CA VAL A 343 5.21 -2.46 24.75
C VAL A 343 4.97 -2.68 26.24
N ASP A 344 3.82 -2.23 26.74
CA ASP A 344 3.28 -2.75 27.99
C ASP A 344 2.59 -4.09 27.71
N GLU A 345 3.16 -5.18 28.23
CA GLU A 345 2.67 -6.53 27.93
C GLU A 345 1.19 -6.69 28.28
N GLN A 346 0.76 -6.20 29.45
CA GLN A 346 -0.61 -6.39 29.91
C GLN A 346 -1.63 -5.81 28.92
N SER A 347 -1.40 -4.57 28.45
CA SER A 347 -2.26 -3.95 27.43
C SER A 347 -2.21 -4.68 26.09
N PHE A 348 -1.02 -5.07 25.62
CA PHE A 348 -0.86 -5.68 24.30
C PHE A 348 -1.55 -7.04 24.18
N PHE A 349 -1.45 -7.88 25.22
CA PHE A 349 -2.12 -9.18 25.26
C PHE A 349 -3.62 -9.06 25.59
N ALA A 350 -4.09 -7.94 26.15
CA ALA A 350 -5.50 -7.71 26.44
C ALA A 350 -6.30 -7.17 25.23
N GLU A 351 -5.64 -6.59 24.23
CA GLU A 351 -6.33 -6.09 23.05
C GLU A 351 -6.82 -7.22 22.14
N THR A 352 -8.10 -7.21 21.80
CA THR A 352 -8.71 -8.12 20.82
C THR A 352 -9.18 -7.31 19.60
N THR A 353 -8.25 -6.96 18.71
CA THR A 353 -8.58 -6.29 17.44
C THR A 353 -8.54 -7.32 16.33
N SER A 354 -9.70 -7.63 15.76
CA SER A 354 -9.78 -8.48 14.56
C SER A 354 -9.67 -7.61 13.30
N PRO A 355 -8.99 -8.06 12.23
CA PRO A 355 -8.99 -7.37 10.95
C PRO A 355 -10.42 -7.20 10.43
N LYS A 356 -10.74 -6.06 9.81
CA LYS A 356 -12.11 -5.77 9.33
C LYS A 356 -12.61 -6.79 8.29
N ASP A 357 -11.72 -7.19 7.39
CA ASP A 357 -12.03 -8.07 6.24
C ASP A 357 -11.32 -9.44 6.30
N GLY A 358 -10.65 -9.74 7.43
CA GLY A 358 -9.84 -10.95 7.61
C GLY A 358 -8.39 -10.81 7.12
N LEU A 359 -7.49 -11.61 7.69
CA LEU A 359 -6.04 -11.48 7.49
C LEU A 359 -5.59 -11.68 6.03
N LEU A 360 -6.12 -12.69 5.34
CA LEU A 360 -5.76 -12.94 3.94
C LEU A 360 -6.26 -11.84 2.98
N ALA A 361 -7.41 -11.23 3.28
CA ALA A 361 -7.91 -10.09 2.50
C ALA A 361 -7.02 -8.85 2.68
N ALA A 362 -6.45 -8.66 3.87
CA ALA A 362 -5.46 -7.62 4.11
C ALA A 362 -4.18 -7.87 3.29
N PHE A 363 -3.63 -9.09 3.29
CA PHE A 363 -2.48 -9.41 2.44
C PHE A 363 -2.76 -9.18 0.95
N GLN A 364 -3.94 -9.54 0.48
CA GLN A 364 -4.36 -9.28 -0.90
C GLN A 364 -4.43 -7.78 -1.22
N SER A 365 -4.88 -6.94 -0.28
CA SER A 365 -4.99 -5.49 -0.48
C SER A 365 -3.62 -4.80 -0.47
N TRP A 366 -2.62 -5.38 0.19
CA TRP A 366 -1.24 -4.89 0.20
C TRP A 366 -0.38 -5.42 -0.97
N THR A 367 -0.90 -6.39 -1.73
CA THR A 367 -0.17 -7.02 -2.83
C THR A 367 -0.46 -6.30 -4.14
N SER A 368 0.58 -5.75 -4.77
CA SER A 368 0.49 -5.19 -6.11
C SER A 368 1.88 -5.22 -6.77
N PRO A 369 1.98 -5.53 -8.08
CA PRO A 369 3.27 -5.58 -8.76
C PRO A 369 3.95 -4.21 -8.88
N ASP A 370 3.23 -3.12 -8.62
CA ASP A 370 3.69 -1.74 -8.85
C ASP A 370 3.88 -0.88 -7.61
N VAL A 371 2.91 -0.81 -6.68
CA VAL A 371 2.95 0.05 -5.48
C VAL A 371 2.70 -0.70 -4.17
N GLY A 372 2.62 -2.03 -4.24
CA GLY A 372 2.31 -2.90 -3.12
C GLY A 372 3.43 -2.92 -2.08
N ILE A 373 3.14 -3.51 -0.93
CA ILE A 373 4.17 -3.87 0.05
C ILE A 373 4.69 -5.27 -0.27
N PHE A 374 3.81 -6.11 -0.80
CA PHE A 374 4.18 -7.32 -1.51
C PHE A 374 4.13 -7.06 -3.01
N HIS A 375 5.24 -7.36 -3.69
CA HIS A 375 5.29 -7.44 -5.14
C HIS A 375 4.55 -8.67 -5.64
N THR A 376 4.75 -9.80 -4.95
CA THR A 376 4.04 -11.06 -5.19
C THR A 376 3.66 -11.71 -3.87
N TRP A 377 2.49 -12.34 -3.86
CA TRP A 377 1.99 -13.19 -2.77
C TRP A 377 1.01 -14.18 -3.39
N GLU A 378 1.48 -15.39 -3.69
CA GLU A 378 0.74 -16.39 -4.47
C GLU A 378 1.43 -17.77 -4.40
N GLU A 379 0.77 -18.83 -4.86
CA GLU A 379 1.39 -20.15 -5.03
C GLU A 379 2.32 -20.22 -6.26
N GLY A 380 2.02 -19.44 -7.31
CA GLY A 380 2.74 -19.49 -8.58
C GLY A 380 2.83 -20.93 -9.15
N GLU A 381 4.01 -21.29 -9.63
CA GLU A 381 4.33 -22.61 -10.20
C GLU A 381 4.98 -23.56 -9.17
N LEU A 382 4.81 -23.30 -7.86
CA LEU A 382 5.42 -24.11 -6.80
C LEU A 382 4.79 -25.50 -6.69
N MET A 383 5.60 -26.52 -6.39
CA MET A 383 5.09 -27.87 -6.10
C MET A 383 4.28 -27.88 -4.81
N GLN A 384 2.99 -28.22 -4.93
CA GLN A 384 2.02 -28.19 -3.82
C GLN A 384 1.88 -29.51 -3.05
N LEU A 385 2.69 -30.52 -3.39
CA LEU A 385 2.69 -31.82 -2.72
C LEU A 385 4.12 -32.27 -2.43
N PRO A 386 4.36 -32.93 -1.29
CA PRO A 386 3.40 -33.19 -0.19
C PRO A 386 3.04 -31.98 0.67
N LEU A 387 3.84 -30.92 0.70
CA LEU A 387 3.54 -29.66 1.38
C LEU A 387 2.87 -28.66 0.44
N SER A 388 1.81 -28.01 0.91
CA SER A 388 1.31 -26.77 0.31
C SER A 388 2.35 -25.66 0.49
N GLN A 389 2.54 -24.83 -0.53
CA GLN A 389 3.56 -23.78 -0.52
C GLN A 389 3.01 -22.50 -1.12
N CYS A 390 3.34 -21.37 -0.50
CA CYS A 390 3.03 -20.03 -1.00
C CYS A 390 4.30 -19.18 -0.96
N GLN A 391 4.55 -18.45 -2.04
CA GLN A 391 5.65 -17.48 -2.08
C GLN A 391 5.18 -16.08 -1.70
N VAL A 392 6.10 -15.33 -1.09
CA VAL A 392 5.96 -13.89 -0.88
C VAL A 392 7.24 -13.18 -1.32
N GLN A 393 7.08 -12.01 -1.91
CA GLN A 393 8.18 -11.10 -2.18
C GLN A 393 7.81 -9.70 -1.71
N ALA A 394 8.35 -9.30 -0.57
CA ALA A 394 8.20 -7.95 -0.05
C ALA A 394 9.14 -6.96 -0.77
N VAL A 395 8.78 -5.68 -0.79
CA VAL A 395 9.67 -4.61 -1.23
C VAL A 395 10.67 -4.21 -0.14
N ASP A 396 11.79 -3.58 -0.52
CA ASP A 396 12.71 -2.96 0.43
C ASP A 396 12.26 -1.52 0.77
N PRO A 397 11.67 -1.27 1.95
CA PRO A 397 11.17 0.05 2.30
C PRO A 397 12.24 1.11 2.52
N VAL A 398 13.51 0.70 2.65
CA VAL A 398 14.58 1.66 2.96
C VAL A 398 15.27 2.19 1.70
N ALA A 399 14.94 1.64 0.53
CA ALA A 399 15.40 2.15 -0.75
C ALA A 399 15.10 3.66 -0.87
N VAL A 400 16.07 4.43 -1.38
CA VAL A 400 15.89 5.88 -1.62
C VAL A 400 14.76 6.13 -2.62
N GLY A 401 14.46 5.13 -3.45
CA GLY A 401 13.36 5.11 -4.41
C GLY A 401 13.87 5.11 -5.86
N PRO A 402 13.25 4.37 -6.79
CA PRO A 402 12.17 3.39 -6.60
C PRO A 402 12.49 2.25 -5.62
N ALA A 403 11.46 1.56 -5.12
CA ALA A 403 11.59 0.41 -4.24
C ALA A 403 12.28 -0.75 -4.96
N GLU A 404 13.34 -1.29 -4.37
CA GLU A 404 13.91 -2.56 -4.78
C GLU A 404 13.09 -3.71 -4.17
N LEU A 405 13.26 -4.92 -4.69
CA LEU A 405 12.59 -6.10 -4.16
C LEU A 405 13.51 -6.80 -3.17
N LEU A 406 12.95 -7.24 -2.04
CA LEU A 406 13.63 -8.19 -1.17
C LEU A 406 13.65 -9.58 -1.84
N PRO A 407 14.55 -10.48 -1.40
CA PRO A 407 14.59 -11.83 -1.92
C PRO A 407 13.28 -12.59 -1.67
N VAL A 408 12.86 -13.42 -2.62
CA VAL A 408 11.64 -14.24 -2.53
C VAL A 408 11.72 -15.21 -1.36
N ARG A 409 10.60 -15.43 -0.68
CA ARG A 409 10.43 -16.48 0.33
C ARG A 409 9.33 -17.43 0.00
N ILE A 410 9.58 -18.71 0.25
CA ILE A 410 8.62 -19.79 0.07
C ILE A 410 8.27 -20.36 1.45
N CYS A 411 7.02 -20.16 1.84
CA CYS A 411 6.51 -20.56 3.13
C CYS A 411 5.65 -21.82 2.98
N PRO A 412 5.89 -22.86 3.81
CA PRO A 412 5.14 -24.10 3.76
C PRO A 412 3.92 -24.07 4.67
N GLY A 413 2.94 -24.92 4.38
CA GLY A 413 1.82 -25.20 5.28
C GLY A 413 1.38 -26.65 5.16
N TYR A 414 0.72 -27.17 6.20
CA TYR A 414 0.02 -28.45 6.11
C TYR A 414 -1.19 -28.31 5.17
N THR A 415 -1.77 -27.10 5.12
CA THR A 415 -2.83 -26.71 4.19
C THR A 415 -2.43 -25.48 3.37
N HIS A 416 -3.14 -25.22 2.27
CA HIS A 416 -2.95 -24.01 1.46
C HIS A 416 -3.23 -22.72 2.24
N GLU A 417 -4.21 -22.74 3.15
CA GLU A 417 -4.55 -21.59 3.98
C GLU A 417 -3.42 -21.24 4.95
N GLU A 418 -2.83 -22.25 5.58
CA GLU A 418 -1.64 -22.08 6.43
C GLU A 418 -0.45 -21.54 5.63
N ALA A 419 -0.16 -22.13 4.46
CA ALA A 419 0.95 -21.67 3.62
C ALA A 419 0.80 -20.19 3.22
N ARG A 420 -0.42 -19.78 2.85
CA ARG A 420 -0.76 -18.38 2.53
C ARG A 420 -0.60 -17.46 3.73
N LYS A 421 -1.11 -17.86 4.90
CA LYS A 421 -0.98 -17.11 6.15
C LYS A 421 0.50 -16.91 6.50
N GLU A 422 1.29 -17.99 6.49
CA GLU A 422 2.71 -17.97 6.77
C GLU A 422 3.50 -17.08 5.80
N ALA A 423 3.17 -17.13 4.50
CA ALA A 423 3.78 -16.26 3.49
C ALA A 423 3.48 -14.77 3.76
N GLY A 424 2.23 -14.41 4.07
CA GLY A 424 1.87 -13.01 4.33
C GLY A 424 2.48 -12.45 5.62
N LEU A 425 2.53 -13.26 6.69
CA LEU A 425 3.19 -12.89 7.94
C LEU A 425 4.70 -12.72 7.74
N THR A 426 5.34 -13.66 7.05
CA THR A 426 6.79 -13.59 6.75
C THR A 426 7.13 -12.37 5.89
N GLY A 427 6.31 -12.05 4.87
CA GLY A 427 6.51 -10.84 4.07
C GLY A 427 6.40 -9.56 4.89
N THR A 428 5.47 -9.53 5.85
CA THR A 428 5.31 -8.40 6.79
C THR A 428 6.54 -8.26 7.69
N GLU A 429 7.03 -9.36 8.24
CA GLU A 429 8.23 -9.40 9.09
C GLU A 429 9.48 -8.94 8.32
N MET A 430 9.63 -9.35 7.06
CA MET A 430 10.70 -8.90 6.17
C MET A 430 10.67 -7.39 5.98
N TYR A 431 9.50 -6.85 5.64
CA TYR A 431 9.32 -5.42 5.43
C TYR A 431 9.65 -4.60 6.69
N VAL A 432 9.12 -5.00 7.84
CA VAL A 432 9.29 -4.26 9.10
C VAL A 432 10.71 -4.38 9.65
N SER A 433 11.37 -5.53 9.48
CA SER A 433 12.79 -5.72 9.87
C SER A 433 13.72 -4.72 9.16
N ARG A 434 13.46 -4.45 7.87
CA ARG A 434 14.18 -3.42 7.11
C ARG A 434 13.94 -2.01 7.68
N LEU A 435 12.70 -1.64 7.95
CA LEU A 435 12.37 -0.35 8.57
C LEU A 435 13.04 -0.14 9.93
N MET A 436 13.07 -1.19 10.75
CA MET A 436 13.71 -1.17 12.06
C MET A 436 15.21 -0.90 11.94
N SER A 437 15.87 -1.60 10.99
CA SER A 437 17.29 -1.41 10.68
C SER A 437 17.60 0.02 10.24
N ALA A 438 16.77 0.64 9.39
CA ALA A 438 16.93 2.04 8.98
C ALA A 438 16.75 3.07 10.11
N CYS A 439 16.15 2.66 11.23
CA CYS A 439 16.04 3.47 12.43
C CYS A 439 17.26 3.34 13.36
N GLY A 440 18.29 2.59 12.96
CA GLY A 440 19.48 2.34 13.76
C GLY A 440 19.24 1.33 14.89
N ILE A 441 18.17 0.54 14.82
CA ILE A 441 17.90 -0.55 15.76
C ILE A 441 18.28 -1.84 15.05
N GLN A 442 19.23 -2.58 15.60
CA GLN A 442 19.67 -3.85 15.04
C GLN A 442 18.50 -4.85 15.04
N ALA A 443 18.19 -5.39 13.86
CA ALA A 443 17.18 -6.43 13.68
C ALA A 443 17.85 -7.74 13.29
N ALA A 444 17.31 -8.87 13.75
CA ALA A 444 17.73 -10.19 13.33
C ALA A 444 17.41 -10.40 11.84
N GLY A 445 18.37 -10.95 11.10
CA GLY A 445 18.19 -11.28 9.69
C GLY A 445 17.26 -12.48 9.51
N ILE A 446 16.39 -12.41 8.50
CA ILE A 446 15.52 -13.53 8.08
C ILE A 446 16.31 -14.52 7.20
N HIS A 447 17.33 -14.00 6.51
CA HIS A 447 18.38 -14.81 5.91
C HIS A 447 19.43 -15.13 6.97
N LEU A 448 19.60 -16.42 7.22
CA LEU A 448 20.60 -16.93 8.15
C LEU A 448 21.86 -17.44 7.42
N HIS A 449 21.92 -17.27 6.09
CA HIS A 449 22.94 -17.82 5.21
C HIS A 449 23.76 -16.77 4.41
N ASP A 450 23.45 -15.47 4.49
CA ASP A 450 24.11 -14.41 3.70
C ASP A 450 25.09 -13.53 4.49
N ASP A 451 26.30 -13.36 3.94
CA ASP A 451 27.31 -12.34 4.27
C ASP A 451 26.99 -10.99 3.59
N ALA A 452 25.77 -10.48 3.71
CA ALA A 452 25.49 -9.11 3.27
C ALA A 452 26.15 -8.11 4.26
N PRO A 453 26.73 -6.98 3.80
CA PRO A 453 27.53 -6.08 4.62
C PRO A 453 26.63 -5.34 5.61
N SER A 454 26.36 -5.97 6.75
CA SER A 454 26.00 -5.26 7.96
C SER A 454 27.23 -4.47 8.40
N VAL A 455 27.00 -3.19 8.69
CA VAL A 455 28.01 -2.23 9.14
C VAL A 455 28.95 -2.89 10.17
N PRO A 456 30.27 -2.75 10.01
CA PRO A 456 31.21 -3.37 10.94
C PRO A 456 31.14 -2.69 12.32
N ASP A 457 31.39 -3.53 13.34
CA ASP A 457 31.71 -3.23 14.73
C ASP A 457 30.54 -2.85 15.66
N SER A 458 30.06 -3.81 16.46
CA SER A 458 30.62 -4.10 17.79
C SER A 458 29.80 -5.19 18.52
N ALA A 459 30.47 -6.25 19.00
CA ALA A 459 29.95 -7.41 19.75
C ALA A 459 28.93 -8.30 19.00
N GLY A 460 29.11 -9.62 19.04
CA GLY A 460 28.27 -10.59 18.35
C GLY A 460 26.86 -10.77 18.95
N GLU A 461 26.16 -9.69 19.29
CA GLU A 461 24.81 -9.70 19.84
C GLU A 461 23.75 -9.80 18.73
N ILE A 462 22.70 -10.56 19.00
CA ILE A 462 21.57 -10.76 18.08
C ILE A 462 20.57 -9.64 18.33
N GLY A 463 20.21 -8.93 17.26
CA GLY A 463 19.23 -7.84 17.29
C GLY A 463 17.81 -8.32 17.56
N PHE A 464 16.86 -7.40 17.48
CA PHE A 464 15.44 -7.71 17.63
C PHE A 464 14.93 -8.57 16.48
N ALA A 465 14.26 -9.67 16.77
CA ALA A 465 13.51 -10.44 15.78
C ALA A 465 12.08 -9.92 15.68
N ILE A 466 11.53 -9.88 14.46
CA ILE A 466 10.16 -9.43 14.22
C ILE A 466 9.23 -10.64 14.18
N GLY A 467 8.08 -10.54 14.84
CA GLY A 467 6.98 -11.48 14.72
C GLY A 467 5.69 -10.74 14.40
N ALA A 468 5.02 -11.16 13.33
CA ALA A 468 3.68 -10.74 12.98
C ALA A 468 2.72 -11.91 13.24
N GLY A 469 1.54 -11.65 13.79
CA GLY A 469 0.55 -12.70 14.03
C GLY A 469 -0.87 -12.16 13.96
N GLU A 470 -1.85 -13.05 13.93
CA GLU A 470 -3.27 -12.69 14.05
C GLU A 470 -3.62 -12.34 15.50
N SER A 471 -2.89 -12.94 16.46
CA SER A 471 -2.98 -12.65 17.89
C SER A 471 -1.67 -12.11 18.44
N ALA A 472 -1.75 -11.44 19.60
CA ALA A 472 -0.57 -11.01 20.35
C ALA A 472 0.36 -12.18 20.73
N ALA A 473 -0.23 -13.32 21.12
CA ALA A 473 0.49 -14.54 21.45
C ALA A 473 1.21 -15.13 20.25
N GLU A 474 0.55 -15.24 19.10
CA GLU A 474 1.18 -15.70 17.85
C GLU A 474 2.36 -14.80 17.46
N ALA A 475 2.17 -13.48 17.50
CA ALA A 475 3.23 -12.52 17.18
C ALA A 475 4.44 -12.66 18.14
N ALA A 476 4.19 -12.90 19.42
CA ALA A 476 5.24 -13.08 20.43
C ALA A 476 5.96 -14.42 20.31
N CYS A 477 5.22 -15.51 20.11
CA CYS A 477 5.77 -16.83 19.83
C CYS A 477 6.68 -16.77 18.59
N ARG A 478 6.18 -16.22 17.47
CA ARG A 478 6.96 -16.09 16.23
C ARG A 478 8.20 -15.23 16.41
N ALA A 479 8.09 -14.07 17.07
CA ALA A 479 9.25 -13.21 17.31
C ALA A 479 10.33 -13.93 18.14
N LEU A 480 9.93 -14.69 19.17
CA LEU A 480 10.85 -15.47 19.98
C LEU A 480 11.49 -16.62 19.19
N GLU A 481 10.71 -17.34 18.38
CA GLU A 481 11.23 -18.41 17.52
C GLU A 481 12.24 -17.87 16.51
N HIS A 482 11.95 -16.74 15.86
CA HIS A 482 12.88 -16.12 14.92
C HIS A 482 14.17 -15.66 15.61
N TYR A 483 14.08 -15.12 16.84
CA TYR A 483 15.26 -14.79 17.64
C TYR A 483 16.10 -16.04 17.93
N LEU A 484 15.47 -17.10 18.43
CA LEU A 484 16.16 -18.36 18.77
C LEU A 484 16.76 -19.03 17.53
N GLN A 485 16.06 -19.02 16.39
CA GLN A 485 16.55 -19.59 15.14
C GLN A 485 17.76 -18.81 14.61
N ALA A 486 17.79 -17.49 14.79
CA ALA A 486 18.97 -16.67 14.49
C ALA A 486 20.16 -17.00 15.41
N VAL A 487 19.91 -17.30 16.69
CA VAL A 487 20.93 -17.78 17.63
C VAL A 487 21.47 -19.13 17.16
N LEU A 488 20.58 -20.09 16.84
CA LEU A 488 20.96 -21.41 16.37
C LEU A 488 21.81 -21.34 15.11
N ALA A 489 21.43 -20.51 14.14
CA ALA A 489 22.20 -20.29 12.92
C ALA A 489 23.61 -19.77 13.20
N LYS A 490 23.74 -18.86 14.17
CA LYS A 490 25.03 -18.32 14.57
C LYS A 490 25.92 -19.42 15.16
N GLU A 491 25.40 -20.22 16.09
CA GLU A 491 26.15 -21.33 16.70
C GLU A 491 26.62 -22.35 15.65
N VAL A 492 25.78 -22.67 14.68
CA VAL A 492 26.07 -23.65 13.62
C VAL A 492 27.14 -23.16 12.64
N ARG A 493 27.24 -21.84 12.41
CA ARG A 493 28.33 -21.25 11.61
C ARG A 493 29.67 -21.29 12.34
N GLU A 494 29.66 -21.24 13.67
CA GLU A 494 30.87 -21.23 14.50
C GLU A 494 31.41 -22.64 14.75
N GLN A 495 30.52 -23.62 14.95
CA GLN A 495 30.89 -24.99 15.23
C GLN A 495 29.84 -25.99 14.72
N PRO A 496 30.28 -27.20 14.29
CA PRO A 496 29.34 -28.23 13.90
C PRO A 496 28.46 -28.63 15.10
N PRO A 497 27.13 -28.73 14.92
CA PRO A 497 26.22 -29.07 16.00
C PRO A 497 26.46 -30.50 16.49
N ALA A 498 26.23 -30.74 17.78
CA ALA A 498 26.22 -32.07 18.37
C ALA A 498 24.77 -32.50 18.68
N ALA A 499 24.41 -33.72 18.32
CA ALA A 499 23.06 -34.26 18.53
C ALA A 499 23.07 -35.77 18.75
N ALA A 500 22.05 -36.30 19.41
CA ALA A 500 21.85 -37.75 19.58
C ALA A 500 20.72 -38.23 18.67
N LEU A 501 20.87 -39.40 18.04
CA LEU A 501 19.79 -40.00 17.25
C LEU A 501 18.57 -40.30 18.12
N VAL A 502 17.37 -40.01 17.61
CA VAL A 502 16.13 -40.21 18.36
C VAL A 502 15.07 -40.91 17.52
N GLN A 503 14.36 -41.84 18.18
CA GLN A 503 13.05 -42.31 17.75
C GLN A 503 12.01 -41.62 18.61
N TRP A 504 11.01 -41.01 17.98
CA TRP A 504 9.94 -40.37 18.72
C TRP A 504 8.69 -41.26 18.79
N THR A 505 7.92 -41.08 19.86
CA THR A 505 6.57 -41.60 20.00
C THR A 505 5.63 -40.42 20.23
N GLY A 506 4.45 -40.44 19.61
CA GLY A 506 3.50 -39.32 19.67
C GLY A 506 2.51 -39.33 18.50
N GLN A 507 1.39 -38.61 18.65
CA GLN A 507 0.29 -38.58 17.68
C GLN A 507 0.15 -37.23 16.95
N ASP A 508 1.21 -36.43 16.85
CA ASP A 508 1.17 -35.20 16.07
C ASP A 508 1.08 -35.54 14.57
N GLU A 509 -0.13 -35.38 14.00
CA GLU A 509 -0.42 -35.76 12.62
C GLU A 509 0.49 -35.06 11.59
N PRO A 510 0.80 -33.74 11.70
CA PRO A 510 1.76 -33.09 10.82
C PRO A 510 3.15 -33.72 10.86
N CYS A 511 3.73 -33.95 12.05
CA CYS A 511 5.03 -34.63 12.17
C CYS A 511 5.02 -36.02 11.52
N LEU A 512 3.97 -36.82 11.79
CA LEU A 512 3.82 -38.16 11.21
C LEU A 512 3.72 -38.10 9.67
N PHE A 513 2.97 -37.14 9.15
CA PHE A 513 2.82 -36.95 7.71
C PHE A 513 4.14 -36.55 7.05
N TYR A 514 4.86 -35.55 7.58
CA TYR A 514 6.13 -35.09 7.01
C TYR A 514 7.20 -36.16 7.04
N ALA A 515 7.31 -36.90 8.15
CA ALA A 515 8.26 -38.01 8.25
C ALA A 515 7.94 -39.14 7.27
N ARG A 516 6.65 -39.50 7.10
CA ARG A 516 6.24 -40.49 6.08
C ARG A 516 6.58 -40.01 4.67
N ALA A 517 6.34 -38.74 4.38
CA ALA A 517 6.66 -38.16 3.08
C ALA A 517 8.17 -38.20 2.78
N LEU A 518 9.02 -37.88 3.76
CA LEU A 518 10.48 -38.01 3.66
C LEU A 518 10.92 -39.47 3.54
N ALA A 519 10.24 -40.41 4.22
CA ALA A 519 10.56 -41.84 4.14
C ALA A 519 10.31 -42.47 2.76
N LEU A 520 9.46 -41.86 1.93
CA LEU A 520 9.26 -42.30 0.54
C LEU A 520 10.45 -41.98 -0.37
N GLN A 521 11.41 -41.18 0.09
CA GLN A 521 12.61 -40.82 -0.65
C GLN A 521 13.67 -41.91 -0.56
N LYS A 522 14.51 -42.03 -1.59
CA LYS A 522 15.43 -43.18 -1.78
C LYS A 522 16.41 -43.42 -0.63
N GLN A 523 16.83 -42.38 0.09
CA GLN A 523 17.84 -42.48 1.15
C GLN A 523 17.26 -42.43 2.58
N GLY A 524 15.93 -42.32 2.72
CA GLY A 524 15.28 -42.14 4.02
C GLY A 524 15.68 -40.84 4.72
N HIS A 525 15.30 -40.70 5.99
CA HIS A 525 15.66 -39.57 6.84
C HIS A 525 16.16 -40.06 8.19
N LYS A 526 17.00 -39.26 8.85
CA LYS A 526 17.43 -39.46 10.24
C LYS A 526 16.94 -38.30 11.09
N ILE A 527 16.62 -38.56 12.34
CA ILE A 527 16.19 -37.53 13.29
C ILE A 527 17.12 -37.56 14.48
N ALA A 528 17.58 -36.38 14.88
CA ALA A 528 18.44 -36.21 16.04
C ALA A 528 17.95 -35.06 16.92
N LYS A 529 18.18 -35.17 18.22
CA LYS A 529 17.91 -34.10 19.20
C LYS A 529 19.22 -33.47 19.64
N GLY A 530 19.33 -32.15 19.49
CA GLY A 530 20.47 -31.35 19.91
C GLY A 530 20.37 -30.94 21.38
N ALA A 531 21.39 -30.23 21.85
CA ALA A 531 21.31 -29.54 23.15
C ALA A 531 20.24 -28.44 23.11
N ASN A 532 19.59 -28.19 24.26
CA ASN A 532 18.60 -27.12 24.35
C ASN A 532 19.28 -25.75 24.18
N LEU A 533 18.64 -24.88 23.41
CA LEU A 533 19.08 -23.51 23.17
C LEU A 533 18.24 -22.54 23.98
N CYS A 534 18.87 -21.80 24.90
CA CYS A 534 18.14 -20.94 25.86
C CYS A 534 17.00 -21.69 26.61
N GLY A 535 17.21 -22.98 26.91
CA GLY A 535 16.21 -23.85 27.53
C GLY A 535 15.22 -24.51 26.57
N PHE A 536 15.19 -24.12 25.30
CA PHE A 536 14.26 -24.63 24.28
C PHE A 536 14.81 -25.82 23.49
N PRO A 537 13.96 -26.78 23.10
CA PRO A 537 14.38 -27.97 22.36
C PRO A 537 14.86 -27.65 20.94
N VAL A 538 15.93 -28.35 20.52
CA VAL A 538 16.47 -28.30 19.16
C VAL A 538 16.40 -29.68 18.52
N TYR A 539 15.81 -29.76 17.34
CA TYR A 539 15.73 -30.97 16.54
C TYR A 539 16.40 -30.79 15.18
N TRP A 540 16.96 -31.90 14.69
CA TRP A 540 17.69 -31.98 13.43
C TRP A 540 17.14 -33.11 12.58
N VAL A 541 16.89 -32.84 11.29
CA VAL A 541 16.45 -33.83 10.31
C VAL A 541 17.52 -33.95 9.22
N GLY A 542 18.14 -35.12 9.13
CA GLY A 542 19.17 -35.44 8.16
C GLY A 542 18.58 -36.08 6.90
N THR A 543 18.89 -35.50 5.75
CA THR A 543 18.57 -36.04 4.41
C THR A 543 19.84 -36.18 3.58
N GLU A 544 19.73 -36.55 2.29
CA GLU A 544 20.89 -36.57 1.39
C GLU A 544 21.48 -35.17 1.11
N ASN A 545 20.71 -34.11 1.33
CA ASN A 545 21.11 -32.73 1.06
C ASN A 545 21.74 -32.02 2.27
N GLY A 546 21.81 -32.68 3.43
CA GLY A 546 22.36 -32.15 4.68
C GLY A 546 21.42 -32.32 5.87
N TRP A 547 21.73 -31.62 6.95
CA TRP A 547 20.95 -31.60 8.18
C TRP A 547 20.21 -30.30 8.36
N TYR A 548 18.90 -30.37 8.60
CA TYR A 548 18.02 -29.23 8.78
C TYR A 548 17.62 -29.10 10.25
N GLY A 549 18.02 -28.00 10.86
CA GLY A 549 17.83 -27.73 12.29
C GLY A 549 16.70 -26.75 12.56
N SER A 550 15.96 -26.99 13.64
CA SER A 550 15.00 -26.02 14.17
C SER A 550 14.99 -26.04 15.68
N VAL A 551 14.98 -24.85 16.26
CA VAL A 551 14.60 -24.60 17.65
C VAL A 551 13.11 -24.25 17.69
N GLY A 552 12.39 -24.78 18.68
CA GLY A 552 10.97 -24.52 18.84
C GLY A 552 10.60 -24.27 20.29
N LEU A 553 9.50 -23.55 20.53
CA LEU A 553 9.00 -23.27 21.89
C LEU A 553 8.47 -24.51 22.61
N HIS A 554 8.34 -25.62 21.88
CA HIS A 554 7.83 -26.92 22.34
C HIS A 554 8.47 -28.04 21.51
N ASP A 555 8.71 -29.23 22.07
CA ASP A 555 9.40 -30.33 21.38
C ASP A 555 8.72 -30.71 20.05
N THR A 556 7.39 -30.84 20.07
CA THR A 556 6.58 -31.13 18.87
C THR A 556 6.76 -30.06 17.78
N LEU A 557 6.86 -28.79 18.15
CA LEU A 557 7.01 -27.69 17.19
C LEU A 557 8.41 -27.65 16.58
N ALA A 558 9.44 -27.87 17.41
CA ALA A 558 10.83 -27.95 16.97
C ALA A 558 11.01 -29.09 15.95
N LEU A 559 10.48 -30.28 16.24
CA LEU A 559 10.53 -31.40 15.30
C LEU A 559 9.71 -31.12 14.03
N ARG A 560 8.49 -30.58 14.18
CA ARG A 560 7.60 -30.29 13.05
C ARG A 560 8.28 -29.36 12.04
N LYS A 561 8.88 -28.26 12.51
CA LYS A 561 9.58 -27.29 11.67
C LYS A 561 10.84 -27.89 11.03
N ALA A 562 11.64 -28.67 11.77
CA ALA A 562 12.80 -29.35 11.20
C ALA A 562 12.42 -30.31 10.06
N LEU A 563 11.35 -31.11 10.25
CA LEU A 563 10.80 -31.98 9.21
C LEU A 563 10.26 -31.20 8.01
N GLN A 564 9.56 -30.10 8.27
CA GLN A 564 8.97 -29.25 7.24
C GLN A 564 10.06 -28.60 6.37
N THR A 565 11.11 -28.04 6.97
CA THR A 565 12.26 -27.46 6.26
C THR A 565 12.98 -28.50 5.39
N ALA A 566 13.24 -29.69 5.93
CA ALA A 566 13.84 -30.79 5.16
C ALA A 566 12.97 -31.21 3.97
N LEU A 567 11.65 -31.26 4.18
CA LEU A 567 10.69 -31.64 3.15
C LEU A 567 10.54 -30.56 2.07
N GLN A 568 10.54 -29.27 2.43
CA GLN A 568 10.58 -28.16 1.47
C GLN A 568 11.80 -28.24 0.56
N ASN A 569 12.98 -28.44 1.12
CA ASN A 569 14.20 -28.60 0.33
C ASN A 569 14.07 -29.78 -0.65
N SER A 570 13.52 -30.91 -0.19
CA SER A 570 13.30 -32.08 -1.05
C SER A 570 12.24 -31.88 -2.13
N GLN A 571 11.31 -30.92 -1.96
CA GLN A 571 10.37 -30.45 -2.97
C GLN A 571 11.00 -29.46 -3.97
N GLY A 572 12.31 -29.24 -3.88
CA GLY A 572 13.06 -28.40 -4.83
C GLY A 572 13.17 -26.94 -4.43
N VAL A 573 12.78 -26.56 -3.21
CA VAL A 573 12.95 -25.19 -2.72
C VAL A 573 14.42 -24.97 -2.33
N PRO A 574 15.13 -23.99 -2.92
CA PRO A 574 16.49 -23.66 -2.55
C PRO A 574 16.59 -23.17 -1.10
N ASP A 575 17.70 -23.47 -0.42
CA ASP A 575 17.89 -23.13 1.00
C ASP A 575 17.79 -21.61 1.25
N GLU A 576 18.23 -20.78 0.30
CA GLU A 576 18.15 -19.32 0.37
C GLU A 576 16.73 -18.75 0.27
N GLN A 577 15.77 -19.54 -0.22
CA GLN A 577 14.35 -19.17 -0.35
C GLN A 577 13.51 -19.69 0.82
N ILE A 578 14.03 -20.60 1.65
CA ILE A 578 13.35 -21.09 2.85
C ILE A 578 13.57 -20.09 3.98
N ALA A 579 12.48 -19.54 4.51
CA ALA A 579 12.54 -18.57 5.61
C ALA A 579 13.12 -19.23 6.87
N TYR A 580 14.11 -18.57 7.48
CA TYR A 580 14.74 -19.01 8.74
C TYR A 580 15.33 -20.44 8.71
N ALA A 581 15.68 -20.96 7.53
CA ALA A 581 16.36 -22.25 7.43
C ALA A 581 17.69 -22.22 8.18
N VAL A 582 17.96 -23.29 8.93
CA VAL A 582 19.27 -23.57 9.50
C VAL A 582 19.72 -24.91 8.95
N LYS A 583 20.80 -24.87 8.18
CA LYS A 583 21.39 -26.04 7.55
C LYS A 583 22.81 -26.26 8.08
N ALA A 584 23.10 -27.50 8.46
CA ALA A 584 24.43 -27.98 8.75
C ALA A 584 24.82 -29.05 7.72
N LEU A 585 26.06 -29.01 7.22
CA LEU A 585 26.58 -30.06 6.33
C LEU A 585 26.83 -31.36 7.10
N GLU A 586 27.31 -31.23 8.33
CA GLU A 586 27.59 -32.35 9.23
C GLU A 586 27.08 -32.04 10.63
N VAL A 587 26.66 -33.09 11.34
CA VAL A 587 26.27 -33.06 12.75
C VAL A 587 27.12 -34.12 13.45
N ALA A 588 27.72 -33.76 14.58
CA ALA A 588 28.43 -34.71 15.44
C ALA A 588 27.40 -35.59 16.17
N LEU A 589 27.13 -36.78 15.62
CA LEU A 589 26.07 -37.67 16.08
C LEU A 589 26.55 -38.64 17.16
N ASP A 590 25.81 -38.72 18.27
CA ASP A 590 25.81 -39.91 19.12
C ASP A 590 24.87 -40.95 18.49
N GLU A 591 25.45 -42.05 17.98
CA GLU A 591 24.71 -43.13 17.31
C GLU A 591 23.82 -43.95 18.26
N ARG A 592 23.90 -43.73 19.58
CA ARG A 592 23.00 -44.37 20.54
C ARG A 592 21.60 -43.77 20.41
N GLU A 593 20.74 -44.52 19.74
CA GLU A 593 19.36 -44.13 19.50
C GLU A 593 18.53 -44.08 20.80
N GLN A 594 17.98 -42.91 21.10
CA GLN A 594 17.17 -42.67 22.30
C GLN A 594 15.68 -42.62 21.95
N GLN A 595 14.83 -43.13 22.85
CA GLN A 595 13.38 -42.93 22.71
C GLN A 595 12.97 -41.62 23.36
N VAL A 596 12.23 -40.79 22.61
CA VAL A 596 11.67 -39.52 23.09
C VAL A 596 10.14 -39.56 22.94
N GLU A 597 9.41 -39.20 23.99
CA GLU A 597 7.96 -39.01 23.92
C GLU A 597 7.66 -37.55 23.59
N LEU A 598 6.94 -37.29 22.50
CA LEU A 598 6.49 -35.93 22.17
C LEU A 598 5.25 -35.58 22.99
N PRO A 599 5.28 -34.47 23.75
CA PRO A 599 4.09 -34.01 24.45
C PRO A 599 2.99 -33.59 23.46
N PRO A 600 1.70 -33.69 23.85
CA PRO A 600 0.61 -33.08 23.10
C PRO A 600 0.86 -31.59 22.88
N PHE A 601 0.68 -31.12 21.64
CA PHE A 601 0.87 -29.70 21.32
C PHE A 601 -0.19 -28.85 22.04
N PRO A 602 0.17 -27.65 22.56
CA PRO A 602 -0.78 -26.79 23.25
C PRO A 602 -2.01 -26.45 22.39
N GLU A 603 -3.18 -26.32 23.04
CA GLU A 603 -4.45 -26.03 22.36
C GLU A 603 -4.56 -24.58 21.85
N SER A 604 -3.66 -23.68 22.28
CA SER A 604 -3.63 -22.29 21.84
C SER A 604 -2.23 -21.67 21.91
N GLU A 605 -2.02 -20.60 21.13
CA GLU A 605 -0.79 -19.79 21.16
C GLU A 605 -0.58 -19.08 22.51
N GLU A 606 -1.65 -18.73 23.22
CA GLU A 606 -1.55 -18.13 24.56
C GLU A 606 -0.92 -19.10 25.55
N THR A 607 -1.35 -20.37 25.51
CA THR A 607 -0.77 -21.42 26.33
C THR A 607 0.69 -21.66 25.95
N LEU A 608 1.02 -21.68 24.66
CA LEU A 608 2.39 -21.84 24.17
C LEU A 608 3.29 -20.69 24.65
N TRP A 609 2.82 -19.45 24.52
CA TRP A 609 3.54 -18.27 25.00
C TRP A 609 3.78 -18.32 26.50
N GLN A 610 2.77 -18.69 27.30
CA GLN A 610 2.94 -18.80 28.75
C GLN A 610 3.97 -19.87 29.14
N GLN A 611 3.97 -21.02 28.47
CA GLN A 611 4.99 -22.05 28.66
C GLN A 611 6.38 -21.55 28.28
N ALA A 612 6.51 -20.81 27.17
CA ALA A 612 7.77 -20.21 26.75
C ALA A 612 8.30 -19.19 27.77
N ARG A 613 7.42 -18.38 28.38
CA ARG A 613 7.78 -17.47 29.48
C ARG A 613 8.32 -18.21 30.69
N ASP A 614 7.71 -19.34 31.05
CA ASP A 614 8.17 -20.15 32.17
C ASP A 614 9.56 -20.75 31.91
N VAL A 615 9.87 -21.12 30.65
CA VAL A 615 11.21 -21.56 30.23
C VAL A 615 12.21 -20.42 30.34
N LEU A 616 11.89 -19.25 29.77
CA LEU A 616 12.75 -18.06 29.85
C LEU A 616 13.05 -17.66 31.30
N ALA A 617 12.04 -17.68 32.18
CA ALA A 617 12.21 -17.36 33.60
C ALA A 617 13.16 -18.34 34.31
N LYS A 618 13.10 -19.64 33.99
CA LYS A 618 14.02 -20.66 34.54
C LYS A 618 15.46 -20.41 34.09
N GLU A 619 15.64 -19.96 32.85
CA GLU A 619 16.94 -19.59 32.28
C GLU A 619 17.37 -18.15 32.63
N ARG A 620 16.59 -17.41 33.44
CA ARG A 620 16.82 -16.01 33.84
C ARG A 620 16.94 -15.04 32.65
N LEU A 621 16.12 -15.29 31.63
CA LEU A 621 15.99 -14.47 30.44
C LEU A 621 14.65 -13.73 30.48
N VAL A 622 14.68 -12.46 30.09
CA VAL A 622 13.50 -11.59 30.03
C VAL A 622 13.29 -11.12 28.58
N PRO A 623 12.10 -11.32 28.00
CA PRO A 623 11.79 -10.78 26.69
C PRO A 623 11.63 -9.26 26.76
N VAL A 624 12.24 -8.56 25.82
CA VAL A 624 12.11 -7.11 25.62
C VAL A 624 11.28 -6.87 24.36
N LEU A 625 10.07 -6.32 24.53
CA LEU A 625 9.11 -6.14 23.44
C LEU A 625 9.03 -4.68 22.99
N ARG A 626 8.92 -4.48 21.67
CA ARG A 626 8.60 -3.18 21.05
C ARG A 626 7.50 -3.34 20.01
N ASN A 627 6.63 -2.33 19.92
CA ASN A 627 5.58 -2.27 18.91
C ASN A 627 6.25 -2.00 17.57
N ALA A 628 5.99 -2.89 16.61
CA ALA A 628 6.57 -2.85 15.28
C ALA A 628 5.50 -2.65 14.17
N ALA A 629 4.23 -2.48 14.53
CA ALA A 629 3.16 -2.01 13.64
C ALA A 629 3.29 -0.49 13.41
N VAL A 630 4.35 -0.09 12.69
CA VAL A 630 4.77 1.32 12.55
C VAL A 630 4.06 2.09 11.43
N GLU A 631 3.23 1.42 10.64
CA GLU A 631 2.47 2.01 9.53
C GLU A 631 0.97 1.94 9.79
N THR A 632 0.21 2.89 9.25
CA THR A 632 -1.24 2.99 9.48
C THR A 632 -1.98 1.74 9.00
N PHE A 633 -1.65 1.20 7.84
CA PHE A 633 -2.32 -0.01 7.34
C PHE A 633 -2.03 -1.22 8.26
N LEU A 634 -0.81 -1.35 8.82
CA LEU A 634 -0.52 -2.39 9.82
C LEU A 634 -1.37 -2.16 11.07
N GLN A 635 -1.47 -0.93 11.56
CA GLN A 635 -2.27 -0.63 12.76
C GLN A 635 -3.76 -0.95 12.57
N GLU A 636 -4.29 -0.78 11.36
CA GLU A 636 -5.69 -1.02 11.03
C GLU A 636 -5.99 -2.51 10.74
N ASP A 637 -5.13 -3.18 9.99
CA ASP A 637 -5.40 -4.50 9.43
C ASP A 637 -4.60 -5.64 10.11
N LEU A 638 -3.43 -5.35 10.70
CA LEU A 638 -2.54 -6.33 11.36
C LEU A 638 -1.78 -5.69 12.53
N SER A 639 -2.51 -5.27 13.56
CA SER A 639 -1.94 -4.50 14.68
C SER A 639 -0.95 -5.30 15.56
N ARG A 640 -0.87 -6.62 15.36
CA ARG A 640 -0.03 -7.54 16.15
C ARG A 640 1.29 -7.82 15.43
N VAL A 641 2.10 -6.78 15.30
CA VAL A 641 3.50 -6.88 14.85
C VAL A 641 4.40 -6.37 15.97
N ILE A 642 5.29 -7.23 16.46
CA ILE A 642 6.22 -6.90 17.54
C ILE A 642 7.66 -7.23 17.18
N ALA A 643 8.56 -6.51 17.82
CA ALA A 643 9.98 -6.80 17.82
C ALA A 643 10.37 -7.33 19.21
N LEU A 644 11.06 -8.47 19.25
CA LEU A 644 11.49 -9.14 20.48
C LEU A 644 13.01 -9.34 20.50
N ALA A 645 13.63 -9.00 21.62
CA ALA A 645 15.00 -9.42 21.96
C ALA A 645 15.01 -10.06 23.36
N LEU A 646 16.03 -10.85 23.67
CA LEU A 646 16.22 -11.43 25.00
C LEU A 646 17.30 -10.69 25.78
N ARG A 647 17.08 -10.49 27.07
CA ARG A 647 18.05 -9.89 28.00
C ARG A 647 18.17 -10.74 29.26
N ALA A 648 19.38 -10.89 29.80
CA ALA A 648 19.58 -11.51 31.11
C ALA A 648 18.98 -10.66 32.25
N GLU A 649 18.44 -11.30 33.27
CA GLU A 649 17.92 -10.63 34.47
C GLU A 649 19.09 -10.04 35.30
N GLU A 650 19.10 -8.73 35.56
CA GLU A 650 20.22 -8.05 36.24
C GLU A 650 20.33 -8.45 37.72
N GLY A 651 21.43 -9.13 38.06
CA GLY A 651 21.83 -9.48 39.43
C GLY A 651 23.33 -9.75 39.54
N HIS A 652 24.11 -8.68 39.78
CA HIS A 652 25.55 -8.55 40.11
C HIS A 652 26.61 -8.41 39.00
N GLU A 653 27.53 -7.48 39.29
CA GLU A 653 28.70 -7.02 38.55
C GLU A 653 29.70 -8.12 38.14
N HIS A 654 30.23 -7.96 36.92
CA HIS A 654 31.46 -8.54 36.34
C HIS A 654 31.45 -10.04 35.96
N GLY A 655 31.35 -10.25 34.64
CA GLY A 655 31.79 -11.45 33.93
C GLY A 655 30.93 -11.67 32.69
N ASP A 656 31.53 -11.50 31.50
CA ASP A 656 30.95 -11.88 30.21
C ASP A 656 30.24 -13.25 30.30
N TYR A 657 28.91 -13.25 30.25
CA TYR A 657 28.11 -14.46 30.03
C TYR A 657 27.67 -14.46 28.57
N ASP A 658 28.61 -14.92 27.75
CA ASP A 658 28.38 -15.41 26.40
C ASP A 658 27.44 -16.64 26.46
N CYS A 659 26.34 -16.61 25.72
CA CYS A 659 25.32 -17.67 25.73
C CYS A 659 25.78 -18.95 24.99
N GLY A 660 27.08 -19.12 24.73
CA GLY A 660 27.65 -20.19 23.91
C GLY A 660 28.51 -21.25 24.63
N ARG A 661 28.53 -21.34 25.97
CA ARG A 661 29.33 -22.39 26.66
C ARG A 661 28.64 -23.08 27.82
N ARG A 662 28.09 -24.26 27.55
CA ARG A 662 28.09 -25.38 28.51
C ARG A 662 28.59 -26.63 27.81
N THR A 663 29.87 -26.91 27.95
CA THR A 663 30.43 -28.24 27.73
C THR A 663 29.91 -29.19 28.81
N ALA A 664 29.37 -30.32 28.38
CA ALA A 664 28.97 -31.42 29.26
C ALA A 664 30.15 -31.91 30.11
N GLY A 665 29.87 -32.17 31.39
CA GLY A 665 30.64 -33.03 32.27
C GLY A 665 29.81 -34.25 32.65
#